data_AF-A0A7Z0PV41-F1
#
_entry.id   AF-A0A7Z0PV41-F1
#
_cell.length_a   1.000
_cell.length_b   1.000
_cell.length_c   1.000
_cell.angle_alpha   90.00
_cell.angle_beta   90.00
_cell.angle_gamma   90.00
#
_symmetry.space_group_name_H-M   'P 1'
#
loop_
_entity.id
_entity.type
_entity.pdbx_description
1 polymer ?
#
loop_
_entity_poly.entity_id
_entity_poly.type
_entity_poly.pdbx_seq_one_letter_code
_entity_poly.pdbx_strand_id
1 'polypeptide(L)'
;MERVPGQAVCRGPEPDRTESDPRDAVQALLRAARSGSGGAVLTVAADGTTTSRSYPELLDAARRLLTGLRERGVRPGDAVVLCGLPPAEFFPAFWACVLGGARPVAVAEPPLPGSPALERLLHVDRLLDRPLVLSDAVGVAALAQAAPGLRVGVVHDHADAPPADGFVDPDPSETALLMLSSGSTGVPKAARLTHAGLADFAASTRRILDVRPDDTTVNWLPLDHSGAFLLHHVLPVFTGCTNVHAPTDLVLGDPLRWLDLLDRHRAHHGWAPTFAYQLVADALAERREEGRWDLSGLRTLLCGGERIALPVLRRFLDATARYGVREEHIVPAWGMAETVTAVTYGRLDRPGTVHRLRKSSLGGELTRADERTPEEDRVTFVASGSPAHGVTLRIVDDGGGLMPPGRVGRLQVHSPARLTPGYVENPEADAAAFPDGPDWLDTGDLAFLDGEQVVITGRRKDLIILNGHNVYCHEVEEAATAVAGVRQGEVAACGIPCPDRGTEELALFLVSRGPVEDARIAREVRAALFTRLRLTAAHVVAVPVEEFPRTPAGKVRRAELRDRFTSAGPGVPDASEPAVRAYPDAVAEEATATVTEAAAEAVTAAAAEAVTEAVTEAVREELAAVLGHAVDVDAPFYETGLTSVLLVRLRTRLEERLGTPIAHTAFFEHPTVSSLAAHLSDTAVPDTAVPELPAPGAAAPGGEDRRVAVVGLALRLPGADTPERFWANLRDGVDSVRVFGEEELAAAGLTPEQRGAPGLVPAAGILDGVEEFDADFFGMSPKETQLTHPAHRLFLEVCHEALEQGGYAAARPDTHIGVFAGSGMNLYDHQQPPANGAAHGSCGGTDPALGMQASIGRQPDFLATRVAYRLGLTGPAIGVQTACSTSLVAVHLAVQALLGGEADLALAGAAAVHLPQETGYRSHPGSILSPTGRCRAFDAEADGTVGGNGVAVVLLKRLDRALADGDTVHAVILGSAVNNDGAGKVGFTAPGVAGQAGVVRQALRRAGVPAETVSYVEAHGTGTRLGDPVEFEALGRVFGEGTRRTGFCAVGSVKPNIGHTDSCAGMAGLIKTVLMLRHRTLVPTPHLTRPNPELPLDGGPLRLATELRPWSVPDGAPRRAGV
;
A
#
# COMPACT_ATOMS: atom_id res chain seq x y z
N MET A 1 1.74 43.16 26.57
CA MET A 1 0.80 42.02 26.57
C MET A 1 0.02 42.04 27.86
N GLU A 2 -1.29 42.25 27.82
CA GLU A 2 -2.15 42.17 29.01
C GLU A 2 -2.58 40.71 29.21
N ARG A 3 -2.21 40.11 30.35
CA ARG A 3 -2.88 38.91 30.84
C ARG A 3 -4.25 39.34 31.35
N VAL A 4 -5.33 38.79 30.82
CA VAL A 4 -6.60 38.76 31.56
C VAL A 4 -6.40 37.74 32.69
N PRO A 5 -6.31 38.13 33.96
CA PRO A 5 -5.96 37.20 35.04
C PRO A 5 -7.06 36.14 35.17
N GLY A 6 -6.69 34.86 35.01
CA GLY A 6 -7.58 33.72 35.28
C GLY A 6 -8.19 33.00 34.07
N GLN A 7 -7.84 33.36 32.82
CA GLN A 7 -8.38 32.69 31.62
C GLN A 7 -7.25 32.25 30.66
N ALA A 8 -7.40 31.10 30.00
CA ALA A 8 -6.46 30.59 29.00
C ALA A 8 -6.59 31.32 27.65
N VAL A 9 -6.17 32.59 27.62
CA VAL A 9 -6.10 33.44 26.42
C VAL A 9 -4.69 34.01 26.27
N CYS A 10 -4.13 33.95 25.06
CA CYS A 10 -2.82 34.52 24.73
C CYS A 10 -2.96 35.42 23.50
N ARG A 11 -2.58 36.70 23.64
CA ARG A 11 -2.64 37.69 22.56
C ARG A 11 -1.23 38.05 22.12
N GLY A 12 -0.97 37.91 20.83
CA GLY A 12 0.29 38.35 20.22
C GLY A 12 0.44 39.87 20.28
N PRO A 13 1.63 40.40 19.97
CA PRO A 13 1.83 41.85 19.96
C PRO A 13 0.91 42.53 18.94
N GLU A 14 0.70 43.83 19.07
CA GLU A 14 -0.09 44.57 18.08
C GLU A 14 0.58 44.52 16.70
N PRO A 15 -0.19 44.45 15.60
CA PRO A 15 0.36 44.58 14.25
C PRO A 15 1.13 45.90 14.10
N ASP A 16 2.43 45.80 13.90
CA ASP A 16 3.28 46.95 13.60
C ASP A 16 3.55 46.99 12.10
N ARG A 17 2.67 47.63 11.32
CA ARG A 17 2.87 47.85 9.87
C ARG A 17 3.53 49.21 9.66
N THR A 18 4.59 49.23 8.86
CA THR A 18 5.24 50.46 8.39
C THR A 18 4.79 50.80 6.97
N GLU A 19 5.03 52.03 6.52
CA GLU A 19 4.77 52.42 5.12
C GLU A 19 5.55 51.57 4.09
N SER A 20 6.68 50.99 4.54
CA SER A 20 7.52 50.11 3.74
C SER A 20 6.93 48.71 3.51
N ASP A 21 5.99 48.26 4.35
CA ASP A 21 5.31 46.98 4.16
C ASP A 21 4.31 47.09 2.99
N PRO A 22 4.34 46.18 2.00
CA PRO A 22 3.34 46.16 0.94
C PRO A 22 1.94 45.92 1.50
N ARG A 23 0.93 46.60 0.95
CA ARG A 23 -0.46 46.52 1.43
C ARG A 23 -1.19 45.26 0.94
N ASP A 24 -0.69 44.67 -0.14
CA ASP A 24 -1.29 43.56 -0.86
C ASP A 24 -0.23 42.86 -1.73
N ALA A 25 -0.58 41.69 -2.29
CA ALA A 25 0.32 40.89 -3.10
C ALA A 25 0.73 41.56 -4.44
N VAL A 26 -0.12 42.39 -5.05
CA VAL A 26 0.22 43.11 -6.28
C VAL A 26 1.33 44.13 -5.99
N GLN A 27 1.15 44.95 -4.96
CA GLN A 27 2.15 45.92 -4.53
C GLN A 27 3.43 45.24 -4.04
N ALA A 28 3.37 44.04 -3.48
CA ALA A 28 4.54 43.27 -3.08
C ALA A 28 5.46 43.00 -4.29
N LEU A 29 4.93 42.39 -5.35
CA LEU A 29 5.72 42.10 -6.56
C LEU A 29 6.22 43.38 -7.24
N LEU A 30 5.36 44.41 -7.35
CA LEU A 30 5.74 45.69 -7.96
C LEU A 30 6.84 46.39 -7.17
N ARG A 31 6.81 46.34 -5.83
CA ARG A 31 7.88 46.88 -4.99
C ARG A 31 9.15 46.06 -5.09
N ALA A 32 9.06 44.74 -5.06
CA ALA A 32 10.22 43.85 -5.21
C ALA A 32 10.97 44.14 -6.53
N ALA A 33 10.23 44.28 -7.64
CA ALA A 33 10.79 44.64 -8.94
C ALA A 33 11.43 46.03 -9.00
N ARG A 34 11.00 46.98 -8.16
CA ARG A 34 11.57 48.34 -8.09
C ARG A 34 12.68 48.51 -7.05
N SER A 35 12.73 47.63 -6.05
CA SER A 35 13.54 47.81 -4.83
C SER A 35 15.05 47.83 -5.05
N GLY A 36 15.53 47.29 -6.18
CA GLY A 36 16.95 47.17 -6.48
C GLY A 36 17.70 46.24 -5.52
N SER A 37 17.01 45.43 -4.71
CA SER A 37 17.61 44.55 -3.69
C SER A 37 18.51 43.44 -4.26
N GLY A 38 18.45 43.20 -5.57
CA GLY A 38 19.12 42.08 -6.22
C GLY A 38 18.41 40.73 -5.98
N GLY A 39 17.29 40.72 -5.26
CA GLY A 39 16.50 39.53 -5.00
C GLY A 39 15.96 38.89 -6.28
N ALA A 40 15.94 37.56 -6.30
CA ALA A 40 15.51 36.77 -7.43
C ALA A 40 14.75 35.52 -6.98
N VAL A 41 13.97 34.97 -7.91
CA VAL A 41 13.41 33.63 -7.81
C VAL A 41 14.37 32.69 -8.54
N LEU A 42 15.00 31.79 -7.80
CA LEU A 42 15.86 30.76 -8.36
C LEU A 42 15.09 29.45 -8.39
N THR A 43 15.12 28.76 -9.52
CA THR A 43 14.54 27.43 -9.63
C THR A 43 15.62 26.43 -10.03
N VAL A 44 15.69 25.34 -9.30
CA VAL A 44 16.64 24.25 -9.54
C VAL A 44 15.90 23.17 -10.32
N ALA A 45 16.45 22.73 -11.45
CA ALA A 45 15.90 21.61 -12.21
C ALA A 45 16.43 20.26 -11.67
N ALA A 46 15.86 19.15 -12.16
CA ALA A 46 16.24 17.80 -11.71
C ALA A 46 17.71 17.45 -11.99
N ASP A 47 18.30 18.02 -13.04
CA ASP A 47 19.73 17.90 -13.39
C ASP A 47 20.65 18.81 -12.55
N GLY A 48 20.08 19.57 -11.61
CA GLY A 48 20.81 20.50 -10.75
C GLY A 48 21.12 21.86 -11.40
N THR A 49 20.71 22.08 -12.66
CA THR A 49 20.82 23.40 -13.28
C THR A 49 19.93 24.39 -12.54
N THR A 50 20.47 25.60 -12.31
CA THR A 50 19.73 26.66 -11.60
C THR A 50 19.41 27.75 -12.59
N THR A 51 18.14 28.05 -12.76
CA THR A 51 17.68 29.25 -13.46
C THR A 51 17.40 30.33 -12.45
N SER A 52 17.81 31.55 -12.74
CA SER A 52 17.55 32.71 -11.90
C SER A 52 16.69 33.68 -12.68
N ARG A 53 15.63 34.18 -12.05
CA ARG A 53 14.81 35.26 -12.59
C ARG A 53 14.70 36.37 -11.55
N SER A 54 15.27 37.53 -11.87
CA SER A 54 15.13 38.72 -11.04
C SER A 54 13.67 39.16 -10.93
N TYR A 55 13.30 39.90 -9.89
CA TYR A 55 11.93 40.40 -9.76
C TYR A 55 11.44 41.26 -10.95
N PRO A 56 12.27 42.10 -11.60
CA PRO A 56 11.89 42.76 -12.85
C PRO A 56 11.54 41.79 -13.98
N GLU A 57 12.34 40.74 -14.18
CA GLU A 57 12.11 39.73 -15.22
C GLU A 57 10.87 38.88 -14.88
N LEU A 58 10.63 38.58 -13.60
CA LEU A 58 9.42 37.89 -13.14
C LEU A 58 8.18 38.73 -13.40
N LEU A 59 8.23 40.03 -13.11
CA LEU A 59 7.15 40.95 -13.39
C LEU A 59 6.89 41.07 -14.90
N ASP A 60 7.93 41.15 -15.74
CA ASP A 60 7.75 41.18 -17.20
C ASP A 60 7.09 39.90 -17.71
N ALA A 61 7.58 38.72 -17.30
CA ALA A 61 6.99 37.44 -17.67
C ALA A 61 5.52 37.33 -17.23
N ALA A 62 5.20 37.74 -16.00
CA ALA A 62 3.83 37.76 -15.49
C ALA A 62 2.93 38.74 -16.27
N ARG A 63 3.45 39.89 -16.71
CA ARG A 63 2.72 40.86 -17.53
C ARG A 63 2.36 40.31 -18.91
N ARG A 64 3.25 39.56 -19.54
CA ARG A 64 3.00 38.93 -20.85
C ARG A 64 1.93 37.86 -20.72
N LEU A 65 2.10 36.96 -19.75
CA LEU A 65 1.09 35.94 -19.44
C LEU A 65 -0.27 36.56 -19.11
N LEU A 66 -0.32 37.66 -18.35
CA LEU A 66 -1.57 38.36 -18.06
C LEU A 66 -2.31 38.82 -19.32
N THR A 67 -1.60 39.36 -20.32
CA THR A 67 -2.21 39.72 -21.61
C THR A 67 -2.86 38.49 -22.26
N GLY A 68 -2.12 37.39 -22.35
CA GLY A 68 -2.64 36.14 -22.92
C GLY A 68 -3.83 35.56 -22.13
N LEU A 69 -3.82 35.63 -20.80
CA LEU A 69 -4.95 35.17 -19.97
C LEU A 69 -6.21 36.02 -20.21
N ARG A 70 -6.06 37.34 -20.36
CA ARG A 70 -7.18 38.24 -20.70
C ARG A 70 -7.79 37.92 -22.07
N GLU A 71 -6.95 37.62 -23.06
CA GLU A 71 -7.35 37.20 -24.41
C GLU A 71 -8.13 35.87 -24.39
N ARG A 72 -7.71 34.91 -23.54
CA ARG A 72 -8.45 33.66 -23.29
C ARG A 72 -9.68 33.81 -22.38
N GLY A 73 -10.07 35.04 -22.06
CA GLY A 73 -11.33 35.35 -21.39
C GLY A 73 -11.26 35.36 -19.86
N VAL A 74 -10.08 35.26 -19.25
CA VAL A 74 -9.94 35.37 -17.78
C VAL A 74 -10.28 36.80 -17.34
N ARG A 75 -11.05 36.92 -16.27
CA ARG A 75 -11.50 38.18 -15.66
C ARG A 75 -11.10 38.25 -14.18
N PRO A 76 -11.05 39.46 -13.58
CA PRO A 76 -10.92 39.58 -12.13
C PRO A 76 -12.02 38.78 -11.42
N GLY A 77 -11.64 38.02 -10.40
CA GLY A 77 -12.52 37.11 -9.69
C GLY A 77 -12.58 35.69 -10.27
N ASP A 78 -12.09 35.40 -11.47
CA ASP A 78 -12.09 34.02 -11.99
C ASP A 78 -11.12 33.13 -11.21
N ALA A 79 -11.43 31.84 -11.07
CA ALA A 79 -10.47 30.86 -10.55
C ALA A 79 -9.62 30.28 -11.70
N VAL A 80 -8.30 30.14 -11.45
CA VAL A 80 -7.36 29.54 -12.41
C VAL A 80 -6.55 28.47 -11.71
N VAL A 81 -6.58 27.25 -12.23
CA VAL A 81 -5.82 26.13 -11.66
C VAL A 81 -4.47 26.04 -12.37
N LEU A 82 -3.38 26.11 -11.61
CA LEU A 82 -2.01 25.93 -12.08
C LEU A 82 -1.59 24.48 -11.79
N CYS A 83 -1.59 23.63 -12.81
CA CYS A 83 -1.53 22.18 -12.66
C CYS A 83 -0.25 21.58 -13.27
N GLY A 84 0.56 20.91 -12.44
CA GLY A 84 1.76 20.19 -12.87
C GLY A 84 2.86 21.07 -13.47
N LEU A 85 2.81 22.38 -13.26
CA LEU A 85 3.75 23.32 -13.88
C LEU A 85 5.13 23.27 -13.21
N PRO A 86 6.23 23.25 -13.98
CA PRO A 86 7.57 23.49 -13.44
C PRO A 86 7.64 24.84 -12.71
N PRO A 87 8.42 24.99 -11.62
CA PRO A 87 8.49 26.24 -10.86
C PRO A 87 8.81 27.48 -11.72
N ALA A 88 9.67 27.32 -12.73
CA ALA A 88 10.06 28.39 -13.66
C ALA A 88 8.86 28.97 -14.46
N GLU A 89 7.82 28.17 -14.69
CA GLU A 89 6.59 28.56 -15.38
C GLU A 89 5.45 28.88 -14.40
N PHE A 90 5.42 28.16 -13.28
CA PHE A 90 4.44 28.35 -12.22
C PHE A 90 4.47 29.77 -11.65
N PHE A 91 5.64 30.32 -11.32
CA PHE A 91 5.70 31.64 -10.66
C PHE A 91 5.24 32.79 -11.56
N PRO A 92 5.66 32.90 -12.84
CA PRO A 92 5.06 33.85 -13.76
C PRO A 92 3.55 33.70 -13.90
N ALA A 93 3.04 32.46 -14.01
CA ALA A 93 1.60 32.20 -14.15
C ALA A 93 0.81 32.60 -12.90
N PHE A 94 1.31 32.24 -11.71
CA PHE A 94 0.75 32.66 -10.43
C PHE A 94 0.64 34.18 -10.33
N TRP A 95 1.74 34.88 -10.60
CA TRP A 95 1.75 36.33 -10.52
C TRP A 95 0.91 36.99 -11.62
N ALA A 96 0.80 36.40 -12.80
CA ALA A 96 -0.11 36.86 -13.84
C ALA A 96 -1.57 36.82 -13.37
N CYS A 97 -1.98 35.72 -12.70
CA CYS A 97 -3.30 35.63 -12.11
C CYS A 97 -3.53 36.73 -11.06
N VAL A 98 -2.60 36.88 -10.10
CA VAL A 98 -2.73 37.88 -9.01
C VAL A 98 -2.76 39.31 -9.56
N LEU A 99 -1.90 39.66 -10.53
CA LEU A 99 -1.88 40.97 -11.19
C LEU A 99 -3.18 41.25 -11.98
N GLY A 100 -3.80 40.19 -12.50
CA GLY A 100 -5.08 40.25 -13.21
C GLY A 100 -6.32 40.22 -12.32
N GLY A 101 -6.16 40.07 -11.01
CA GLY A 101 -7.26 39.88 -10.06
C GLY A 101 -7.93 38.51 -10.11
N ALA A 102 -7.34 37.53 -10.80
CA ALA A 102 -7.80 36.14 -10.79
C ALA A 102 -7.30 35.43 -9.52
N ARG A 103 -7.97 34.35 -9.14
CA ARG A 103 -7.73 33.55 -7.92
C ARG A 103 -6.97 32.27 -8.30
N PRO A 104 -5.63 32.25 -8.26
CA PRO A 104 -4.86 31.06 -8.59
C PRO A 104 -5.03 29.96 -7.54
N VAL A 105 -4.98 28.71 -8.01
CA VAL A 105 -5.00 27.47 -7.20
C VAL A 105 -3.87 26.56 -7.67
N ALA A 106 -2.99 26.14 -6.77
CA ALA A 106 -1.88 25.25 -7.13
C ALA A 106 -2.28 23.78 -7.01
N VAL A 107 -1.96 22.99 -8.04
CA VAL A 107 -1.96 21.52 -8.01
C VAL A 107 -0.58 21.09 -8.51
N ALA A 108 0.32 20.75 -7.58
CA ALA A 108 1.75 20.61 -7.92
C ALA A 108 2.05 19.36 -8.76
N GLU A 109 1.29 18.28 -8.58
CA GLU A 109 1.51 17.01 -9.28
C GLU A 109 0.88 16.99 -10.69
N PRO A 110 1.54 16.38 -11.69
CA PRO A 110 0.97 16.19 -13.02
C PRO A 110 -0.26 15.26 -13.02
N PRO A 111 -1.36 15.62 -13.70
CA PRO A 111 -2.61 14.85 -13.70
C PRO A 111 -2.60 13.73 -14.76
N LEU A 112 -1.85 12.65 -14.48
CA LEU A 112 -1.80 11.46 -15.33
C LEU A 112 -3.08 10.60 -15.24
N PRO A 113 -3.45 9.83 -16.28
CA PRO A 113 -4.60 8.92 -16.23
C PRO A 113 -4.53 7.96 -15.03
N GLY A 114 -5.57 7.93 -14.21
CA GLY A 114 -5.64 7.08 -13.00
C GLY A 114 -4.84 7.58 -11.80
N SER A 115 -4.27 8.79 -11.84
CA SER A 115 -3.51 9.34 -10.71
C SER A 115 -4.40 10.04 -9.67
N PRO A 116 -4.01 10.04 -8.38
CA PRO A 116 -4.67 10.85 -7.34
C PRO A 116 -4.68 12.35 -7.65
N ALA A 117 -3.69 12.85 -8.40
CA ALA A 117 -3.62 14.24 -8.85
C ALA A 117 -4.72 14.57 -9.86
N LEU A 118 -5.06 13.63 -10.76
CA LEU A 118 -6.18 13.76 -11.68
C LEU A 118 -7.53 13.73 -10.94
N GLU A 119 -7.71 12.83 -9.97
CA GLU A 119 -8.92 12.82 -9.13
C GLU A 119 -9.11 14.14 -8.35
N ARG A 120 -8.02 14.64 -7.77
CA ARG A 120 -7.98 15.94 -7.09
C ARG A 120 -8.34 17.07 -8.05
N LEU A 121 -7.80 17.06 -9.27
CA LEU A 121 -8.11 18.06 -10.29
C LEU A 121 -9.59 18.02 -10.70
N LEU A 122 -10.16 16.84 -10.94
CA LEU A 122 -11.58 16.67 -11.28
C LEU A 122 -12.51 17.10 -10.14
N HIS A 123 -12.08 16.95 -8.89
CA HIS A 123 -12.78 17.52 -7.73
C HIS A 123 -12.72 19.04 -7.72
N VAL A 124 -11.54 19.63 -7.94
CA VAL A 124 -11.35 21.08 -8.01
C VAL A 124 -12.12 21.70 -9.18
N ASP A 125 -12.18 21.02 -10.33
CA ASP A 125 -12.94 21.47 -11.50
C ASP A 125 -14.43 21.64 -11.17
N ARG A 126 -15.01 20.68 -10.43
CA ARG A 126 -16.40 20.76 -9.96
C ARG A 126 -16.58 21.82 -8.88
N LEU A 127 -15.64 21.93 -7.94
CA LEU A 127 -15.72 22.87 -6.81
C LEU A 127 -15.64 24.34 -7.27
N LEU A 128 -14.92 24.62 -8.34
CA LEU A 128 -14.65 25.99 -8.82
C LEU A 128 -15.44 26.34 -10.08
N ASP A 129 -16.47 25.56 -10.42
CA ASP A 129 -17.33 25.72 -11.59
C ASP A 129 -16.54 25.85 -12.91
N ARG A 130 -15.83 24.77 -13.27
CA ARG A 130 -15.07 24.62 -14.53
C ARG A 130 -14.04 25.74 -14.77
N PRO A 131 -13.07 25.91 -13.85
CA PRO A 131 -12.02 26.92 -13.97
C PRO A 131 -11.14 26.68 -15.19
N LEU A 132 -10.38 27.70 -15.61
CA LEU A 132 -9.29 27.48 -16.57
C LEU A 132 -8.16 26.72 -15.89
N VAL A 133 -7.77 25.57 -16.45
CA VAL A 133 -6.64 24.76 -16.02
C VAL A 133 -5.44 25.07 -16.92
N LEU A 134 -4.40 25.68 -16.36
CA LEU A 134 -3.14 25.95 -17.03
C LEU A 134 -2.14 24.85 -16.71
N SER A 135 -1.52 24.30 -17.75
CA SER A 135 -0.45 23.30 -17.64
C SER A 135 0.58 23.53 -18.76
N ASP A 136 1.62 22.73 -18.79
CA ASP A 136 2.56 22.71 -19.91
C ASP A 136 1.94 21.97 -21.12
N ALA A 137 2.64 21.96 -22.26
CA ALA A 137 2.12 21.34 -23.49
C ALA A 137 1.84 19.84 -23.32
N VAL A 138 2.66 19.14 -22.54
CA VAL A 138 2.55 17.70 -22.28
C VAL A 138 1.35 17.42 -21.39
N GLY A 139 1.20 18.18 -20.30
CA GLY A 139 0.10 18.10 -19.36
C GLY A 139 -1.25 18.41 -20.02
N VAL A 140 -1.32 19.42 -20.89
CA VAL A 140 -2.54 19.71 -21.66
C VAL A 140 -2.92 18.55 -22.59
N ALA A 141 -1.95 17.96 -23.29
CA ALA A 141 -2.20 16.81 -24.16
C ALA A 141 -2.70 15.59 -23.36
N ALA A 142 -2.11 15.33 -22.19
CA ALA A 142 -2.55 14.27 -21.28
C ALA A 142 -3.97 14.51 -20.76
N LEU A 143 -4.28 15.74 -20.34
CA LEU A 143 -5.61 16.12 -19.87
C LEU A 143 -6.68 16.04 -20.96
N ALA A 144 -6.35 16.41 -22.19
CA ALA A 144 -7.27 16.29 -23.32
C ALA A 144 -7.67 14.83 -23.59
N GLN A 145 -6.77 13.87 -23.33
CA GLN A 145 -7.04 12.44 -23.44
C GLN A 145 -7.81 11.91 -22.22
N ALA A 146 -7.36 12.25 -21.01
CA ALA A 146 -7.88 11.69 -19.76
C ALA A 146 -9.22 12.31 -19.33
N ALA A 147 -9.43 13.60 -19.62
CA ALA A 147 -10.56 14.39 -19.15
C ALA A 147 -10.94 15.47 -20.19
N PRO A 148 -11.53 15.09 -21.34
CA PRO A 148 -11.82 16.00 -22.45
C PRO A 148 -12.83 17.13 -22.11
N GLY A 149 -13.51 17.05 -20.97
CA GLY A 149 -14.45 18.07 -20.49
C GLY A 149 -13.79 19.27 -19.79
N LEU A 150 -12.49 19.22 -19.50
CA LEU A 150 -11.79 20.30 -18.79
C LEU A 150 -11.49 21.49 -19.72
N ARG A 151 -11.59 22.70 -19.17
CA ARG A 151 -11.14 23.91 -19.87
C ARG A 151 -9.64 24.06 -19.65
N VAL A 152 -8.83 23.58 -20.60
CA VAL A 152 -7.36 23.55 -20.50
C VAL A 152 -6.68 24.60 -21.37
N GLY A 153 -5.49 25.06 -20.98
CA GLY A 153 -4.64 25.96 -21.76
C GLY A 153 -3.15 25.74 -21.49
N VAL A 154 -2.32 25.85 -22.53
CA VAL A 154 -0.85 25.75 -22.41
C VAL A 154 -0.31 27.10 -21.94
N VAL A 155 0.49 27.12 -20.88
CA VAL A 155 1.02 28.36 -20.29
C VAL A 155 1.93 29.13 -21.26
N HIS A 156 2.77 28.41 -22.03
CA HIS A 156 3.73 29.02 -22.97
C HIS A 156 3.08 29.76 -24.14
N ASP A 157 1.89 29.36 -24.58
CA ASP A 157 1.14 30.06 -25.64
C ASP A 157 0.88 31.54 -25.33
N HIS A 158 1.05 31.92 -24.06
CA HIS A 158 0.79 33.26 -23.55
C HIS A 158 2.06 34.06 -23.27
N ALA A 159 3.24 33.45 -23.36
CA ALA A 159 4.50 34.06 -22.97
C ALA A 159 4.99 35.11 -23.99
N ASP A 160 4.57 34.98 -25.26
CA ASP A 160 4.98 35.87 -26.36
C ASP A 160 4.10 37.12 -26.54
N ALA A 161 3.03 37.25 -25.74
CA ALA A 161 2.15 38.41 -25.78
C ALA A 161 2.89 39.70 -25.36
N PRO A 162 2.45 40.90 -25.80
CA PRO A 162 2.99 42.15 -25.28
C PRO A 162 2.69 42.27 -23.78
N PRO A 163 3.60 42.83 -22.97
CA PRO A 163 3.40 42.93 -21.53
C PRO A 163 2.23 43.87 -21.21
N ALA A 164 1.30 43.43 -20.36
CA ALA A 164 0.12 44.20 -19.98
C ALA A 164 0.48 45.59 -19.39
N ASP A 165 -0.24 46.64 -19.81
CA ASP A 165 -0.01 48.03 -19.37
C ASP A 165 -0.64 48.39 -18.01
N GLY A 166 -1.57 47.56 -17.50
CA GLY A 166 -2.31 47.84 -16.27
C GLY A 166 -2.66 46.59 -15.44
N PHE A 167 -2.61 46.77 -14.12
CA PHE A 167 -2.89 45.77 -13.09
C PHE A 167 -4.20 46.09 -12.36
N VAL A 168 -4.79 45.08 -11.71
CA VAL A 168 -5.88 45.32 -10.75
C VAL A 168 -5.29 45.89 -9.46
N ASP A 169 -5.94 46.92 -8.91
CA ASP A 169 -5.70 47.39 -7.55
C ASP A 169 -6.75 46.71 -6.65
N PRO A 170 -6.38 45.62 -5.94
CA PRO A 170 -7.35 44.77 -5.25
C PRO A 170 -7.86 45.43 -3.98
N ASP A 171 -9.12 45.19 -3.64
CA ASP A 171 -9.59 45.49 -2.28
C ASP A 171 -8.87 44.54 -1.30
N PRO A 172 -8.35 45.02 -0.15
CA PRO A 172 -7.63 44.16 0.79
C PRO A 172 -8.44 42.93 1.27
N SER A 173 -9.76 43.00 1.28
CA SER A 173 -10.64 41.88 1.65
C SER A 173 -10.83 40.84 0.54
N GLU A 174 -10.47 41.15 -0.69
CA GLU A 174 -10.59 40.23 -1.82
C GLU A 174 -9.63 39.04 -1.70
N THR A 175 -10.04 37.92 -2.29
CA THR A 175 -9.26 36.68 -2.29
C THR A 175 -8.09 36.80 -3.26
N ALA A 176 -6.86 36.71 -2.74
CA ALA A 176 -5.63 36.74 -3.50
C ALA A 176 -5.26 35.37 -4.09
N LEU A 177 -5.53 34.28 -3.37
CA LEU A 177 -5.39 32.90 -3.87
C LEU A 177 -6.33 31.95 -3.12
N LEU A 178 -6.56 30.78 -3.72
CA LEU A 178 -7.25 29.67 -3.07
C LEU A 178 -6.23 28.59 -2.72
N MET A 179 -6.34 28.04 -1.52
CA MET A 179 -5.46 26.96 -1.08
C MET A 179 -6.27 25.75 -0.69
N LEU A 180 -5.92 24.60 -1.26
CA LEU A 180 -6.60 23.34 -0.98
C LEU A 180 -6.19 22.86 0.42
N SER A 181 -7.15 22.74 1.33
CA SER A 181 -6.95 22.13 2.64
C SER A 181 -7.40 20.67 2.61
N SER A 182 -6.63 19.83 3.29
CA SER A 182 -6.97 18.42 3.52
C SER A 182 -8.15 18.37 4.50
N GLY A 183 -9.37 18.36 3.97
CA GLY A 183 -10.58 18.34 4.78
C GLY A 183 -10.61 17.14 5.74
N SER A 184 -11.16 17.35 6.95
CA SER A 184 -11.31 16.30 7.96
C SER A 184 -12.39 15.24 7.62
N THR A 185 -12.98 15.34 6.43
CA THR A 185 -13.98 14.44 5.83
C THR A 185 -13.43 13.72 4.59
N GLY A 186 -12.13 13.82 4.31
CA GLY A 186 -11.46 13.15 3.19
C GLY A 186 -11.52 13.88 1.84
N VAL A 187 -12.42 14.85 1.69
CA VAL A 187 -12.62 15.66 0.48
C VAL A 187 -11.88 17.01 0.59
N PRO A 188 -11.05 17.42 -0.40
CA PRO A 188 -10.34 18.70 -0.36
C PRO A 188 -11.28 19.91 -0.36
N LYS A 189 -11.03 20.89 0.51
CA LYS A 189 -11.76 22.17 0.57
C LYS A 189 -10.87 23.29 0.05
N ALA A 190 -11.42 24.32 -0.58
CA ALA A 190 -10.64 25.48 -1.01
C ALA A 190 -10.79 26.63 -0.01
N ALA A 191 -9.79 26.86 0.83
CA ALA A 191 -9.74 28.01 1.73
C ALA A 191 -9.42 29.28 0.94
N ARG A 192 -10.11 30.37 1.26
CA ARG A 192 -9.86 31.69 0.65
C ARG A 192 -8.78 32.43 1.45
N LEU A 193 -7.73 32.90 0.80
CA LEU A 193 -6.70 33.73 1.44
C LEU A 193 -6.75 35.13 0.82
N THR A 194 -6.91 36.16 1.66
CA THR A 194 -7.13 37.53 1.22
C THR A 194 -5.84 38.32 1.05
N HIS A 195 -5.88 39.40 0.27
CA HIS A 195 -4.74 40.31 0.13
C HIS A 195 -4.28 40.90 1.48
N ALA A 196 -5.24 41.29 2.34
CA ALA A 196 -4.98 41.79 3.67
C ALA A 196 -4.32 40.73 4.58
N GLY A 197 -4.78 39.48 4.48
CA GLY A 197 -4.23 38.37 5.25
C GLY A 197 -2.81 38.03 4.86
N LEU A 198 -2.49 38.02 3.56
CA LEU A 198 -1.11 37.84 3.08
C LEU A 198 -0.19 38.98 3.53
N ALA A 199 -0.65 40.22 3.42
CA ALA A 199 0.11 41.39 3.86
C ALA A 199 0.38 41.37 5.36
N ASP A 200 -0.62 40.97 6.16
CA ASP A 200 -0.47 40.85 7.61
C ASP A 200 0.51 39.74 7.99
N PHE A 201 0.34 38.58 7.36
CA PHE A 201 1.24 37.45 7.51
C PHE A 201 2.68 37.84 7.18
N ALA A 202 2.92 38.48 6.04
CA ALA A 202 4.28 38.83 5.62
C ALA A 202 4.92 39.88 6.55
N ALA A 203 4.17 40.93 6.89
CA ALA A 203 4.64 41.96 7.82
C ALA A 203 4.97 41.37 9.20
N SER A 204 4.09 40.55 9.75
CA SER A 204 4.28 39.94 11.06
C SER A 204 5.45 38.93 11.05
N THR A 205 5.46 38.03 10.07
CA THR A 205 6.41 36.90 10.02
C THR A 205 7.83 37.34 9.72
N ARG A 206 8.05 38.31 8.82
CA ARG A 206 9.41 38.80 8.53
C ARG A 206 10.11 39.35 9.76
N ARG A 207 9.36 40.00 10.66
CA ARG A 207 9.89 40.55 11.92
C ARG A 207 10.19 39.46 12.94
N ILE A 208 9.31 38.46 13.05
CA ILE A 208 9.47 37.36 14.00
C ILE A 208 10.66 36.46 13.62
N LEU A 209 10.81 36.18 12.33
CA LEU A 209 11.88 35.33 11.80
C LEU A 209 13.16 36.11 11.44
N ASP A 210 13.12 37.44 11.51
CA ASP A 210 14.20 38.35 11.07
C ASP A 210 14.65 38.08 9.63
N VAL A 211 13.66 38.03 8.72
CA VAL A 211 13.86 37.90 7.27
C VAL A 211 14.08 39.29 6.69
N ARG A 212 15.22 39.47 6.02
CA ARG A 212 15.72 40.73 5.49
C ARG A 212 15.88 40.67 3.97
N PRO A 213 15.77 41.79 3.24
CA PRO A 213 15.79 41.80 1.78
C PRO A 213 17.02 41.14 1.11
N ASP A 214 18.16 41.08 1.79
CA ASP A 214 19.40 40.44 1.33
C ASP A 214 19.49 38.95 1.68
N ASP A 215 18.55 38.43 2.46
CA ASP A 215 18.53 37.03 2.84
C ASP A 215 18.12 36.13 1.67
N THR A 216 18.55 34.87 1.77
CA THR A 216 18.16 33.80 0.84
C THR A 216 17.36 32.74 1.58
N THR A 217 16.22 32.36 1.02
CA THR A 217 15.34 31.31 1.53
C THR A 217 15.38 30.10 0.61
N VAL A 218 15.33 28.88 1.17
CA VAL A 218 15.36 27.63 0.41
C VAL A 218 14.13 26.79 0.71
N ASN A 219 13.42 26.39 -0.33
CA ASN A 219 12.31 25.45 -0.26
C ASN A 219 12.50 24.30 -1.26
N TRP A 220 12.21 23.09 -0.81
CA TRP A 220 12.20 21.88 -1.64
C TRP A 220 10.86 21.13 -1.55
N LEU A 221 9.87 21.66 -0.82
CA LEU A 221 8.57 21.03 -0.65
C LEU A 221 7.55 21.54 -1.70
N PRO A 222 6.50 20.75 -2.02
CA PRO A 222 5.54 21.07 -3.07
C PRO A 222 4.87 22.44 -2.90
N LEU A 223 4.63 23.14 -4.00
CA LEU A 223 4.06 24.51 -4.00
C LEU A 223 2.57 24.55 -3.68
N ASP A 224 1.88 23.41 -3.62
CA ASP A 224 0.51 23.31 -3.11
C ASP A 224 0.44 23.16 -1.58
N HIS A 225 1.60 23.12 -0.89
CA HIS A 225 1.67 23.18 0.57
C HIS A 225 1.73 24.62 1.09
N SER A 226 0.84 24.98 2.03
CA SER A 226 0.74 26.35 2.58
C SER A 226 2.02 26.87 3.22
N GLY A 227 2.74 26.02 3.97
CA GLY A 227 4.03 26.37 4.54
C GLY A 227 5.11 26.60 3.49
N ALA A 228 5.17 25.75 2.46
CA ALA A 228 6.19 25.84 1.42
C ALA A 228 5.99 27.12 0.60
N PHE A 229 4.77 27.33 0.12
CA PHE A 229 4.49 28.44 -0.77
C PHE A 229 4.44 29.80 -0.05
N LEU A 230 3.77 29.88 1.10
CA LEU A 230 3.58 31.18 1.76
C LEU A 230 4.85 31.65 2.49
N LEU A 231 5.58 30.77 3.19
CA LEU A 231 6.80 31.16 3.92
C LEU A 231 8.02 31.32 3.00
N HIS A 232 8.10 30.62 1.87
CA HIS A 232 9.32 30.58 1.05
C HIS A 232 9.15 31.10 -0.38
N HIS A 233 7.94 31.53 -0.78
CA HIS A 233 7.77 32.32 -2.00
C HIS A 233 7.09 33.66 -1.70
N VAL A 234 5.89 33.63 -1.12
CA VAL A 234 5.10 34.85 -0.88
C VAL A 234 5.82 35.79 0.10
N LEU A 235 6.24 35.31 1.27
CA LEU A 235 6.98 36.12 2.24
C LEU A 235 8.28 36.73 1.65
N PRO A 236 9.14 35.96 0.95
CA PRO A 236 10.29 36.52 0.22
C PRO A 236 9.92 37.60 -0.79
N VAL A 237 8.86 37.43 -1.59
CA VAL A 237 8.42 38.48 -2.54
C VAL A 237 7.96 39.74 -1.81
N PHE A 238 7.23 39.61 -0.70
CA PHE A 238 6.84 40.75 0.13
C PHE A 238 8.02 41.47 0.76
N THR A 239 9.12 40.76 1.01
CA THR A 239 10.32 41.31 1.65
C THR A 239 11.38 41.75 0.62
N GLY A 240 11.31 41.26 -0.61
CA GLY A 240 12.30 41.49 -1.67
C GLY A 240 13.53 40.57 -1.60
N CYS A 241 13.42 39.41 -0.93
CA CYS A 241 14.48 38.44 -0.68
C CYS A 241 14.68 37.46 -1.83
N THR A 242 15.85 36.85 -1.89
CA THR A 242 16.06 35.71 -2.79
C THR A 242 15.34 34.47 -2.28
N ASN A 243 14.61 33.78 -3.16
CA ASN A 243 13.95 32.52 -2.85
C ASN A 243 14.37 31.43 -3.85
N VAL A 244 14.76 30.29 -3.33
CA VAL A 244 15.28 29.14 -4.09
C VAL A 244 14.28 28.01 -3.97
N HIS A 245 13.83 27.50 -5.11
CA HIS A 245 12.87 26.41 -5.21
C HIS A 245 13.50 25.21 -5.92
N ALA A 246 13.67 24.12 -5.19
CA ALA A 246 14.09 22.83 -5.73
C ALA A 246 12.90 21.85 -5.75
N PRO A 247 12.90 20.86 -6.65
CA PRO A 247 11.83 19.88 -6.71
C PRO A 247 12.04 18.85 -5.58
N THR A 248 10.93 18.31 -5.07
CA THR A 248 10.93 17.49 -3.84
C THR A 248 11.69 16.18 -4.00
N ASP A 249 11.60 15.58 -5.18
CA ASP A 249 12.35 14.40 -5.60
C ASP A 249 13.87 14.61 -5.56
N LEU A 250 14.37 15.83 -5.77
CA LEU A 250 15.81 16.12 -5.67
C LEU A 250 16.34 15.88 -4.26
N VAL A 251 15.62 16.32 -3.23
CA VAL A 251 16.01 16.20 -1.82
C VAL A 251 15.63 14.84 -1.24
N LEU A 252 14.48 14.27 -1.60
CA LEU A 252 14.18 12.87 -1.26
C LEU A 252 15.16 11.89 -1.95
N GLY A 253 15.73 12.32 -3.08
CA GLY A 253 16.95 11.87 -3.77
C GLY A 253 18.09 11.41 -2.91
N ASP A 254 18.48 12.34 -2.07
CA ASP A 254 19.64 12.30 -1.21
C ASP A 254 19.37 13.39 -0.17
N PRO A 255 18.97 13.03 1.06
CA PRO A 255 18.57 14.01 2.08
C PRO A 255 19.63 15.09 2.34
N LEU A 256 20.92 14.78 2.10
CA LEU A 256 22.03 15.72 2.26
C LEU A 256 22.03 16.83 1.20
N ARG A 257 21.32 16.66 0.08
CA ARG A 257 21.12 17.73 -0.91
C ARG A 257 20.34 18.92 -0.34
N TRP A 258 19.57 18.73 0.73
CA TRP A 258 19.01 19.89 1.43
C TRP A 258 20.12 20.75 2.02
N LEU A 259 21.12 20.15 2.66
CA LEU A 259 22.30 20.86 3.17
C LEU A 259 23.11 21.47 2.02
N ASP A 260 23.21 20.80 0.87
CA ASP A 260 23.83 21.37 -0.34
C ASP A 260 23.13 22.63 -0.82
N LEU A 261 21.79 22.62 -0.86
CA LEU A 261 21.02 23.78 -1.27
C LEU A 261 21.21 24.94 -0.27
N LEU A 262 21.22 24.63 1.03
CA LEU A 262 21.45 25.64 2.07
C LEU A 262 22.86 26.25 1.96
N ASP A 263 23.88 25.42 1.79
CA ASP A 263 25.29 25.86 1.68
C ASP A 263 25.57 26.59 0.36
N ARG A 264 25.21 25.97 -0.78
CA ARG A 264 25.44 26.51 -2.13
C ARG A 264 24.83 27.89 -2.32
N HIS A 265 23.63 28.09 -1.80
CA HIS A 265 22.90 29.35 -1.92
C HIS A 265 23.08 30.27 -0.71
N ARG A 266 23.96 29.92 0.24
CA ARG A 266 24.21 30.69 1.47
C ARG A 266 22.89 31.08 2.14
N ALA A 267 22.01 30.09 2.28
CA ALA A 267 20.67 30.27 2.77
C ALA A 267 20.68 30.73 4.23
N HIS A 268 19.81 31.68 4.53
CA HIS A 268 19.58 32.18 5.88
C HIS A 268 18.35 31.51 6.50
N HIS A 269 17.41 31.09 5.64
CA HIS A 269 16.16 30.47 6.07
C HIS A 269 15.91 29.18 5.28
N GLY A 270 15.60 28.11 6.01
CA GLY A 270 15.09 26.87 5.45
C GLY A 270 13.92 26.38 6.28
N TRP A 271 13.21 25.39 5.76
CA TRP A 271 12.16 24.72 6.52
C TRP A 271 11.99 23.28 6.10
N ALA A 272 11.43 22.52 7.03
CA ALA A 272 11.01 21.16 6.80
C ALA A 272 10.01 20.72 7.87
N PRO A 273 9.18 19.70 7.59
CA PRO A 273 8.53 18.89 8.61
C PRO A 273 9.57 18.08 9.42
N THR A 274 9.18 17.65 10.62
CA THR A 274 10.02 16.87 11.54
C THR A 274 10.67 15.65 10.87
N PHE A 275 9.98 14.95 9.97
CA PHE A 275 10.53 13.74 9.30
C PHE A 275 11.79 14.02 8.47
N ALA A 276 11.92 15.19 7.85
CA ALA A 276 13.07 15.45 6.99
C ALA A 276 14.34 15.79 7.80
N TYR A 277 14.19 16.35 9.01
CA TYR A 277 15.29 16.45 9.97
C TYR A 277 15.80 15.05 10.37
N GLN A 278 14.89 14.08 10.51
CA GLN A 278 15.23 12.68 10.78
C GLN A 278 16.03 12.08 9.61
N LEU A 279 15.56 12.26 8.36
CA LEU A 279 16.25 11.76 7.17
C LEU A 279 17.69 12.29 7.04
N VAL A 280 17.91 13.58 7.33
CA VAL A 280 19.27 14.15 7.34
C VAL A 280 20.11 13.56 8.46
N ALA A 281 19.55 13.39 9.65
CA ALA A 281 20.26 12.80 10.79
C ALA A 281 20.62 11.31 10.58
N ASP A 282 19.78 10.56 9.85
CA ASP A 282 20.06 9.19 9.42
C ASP A 282 21.18 9.16 8.37
N ALA A 283 21.05 9.96 7.30
CA ALA A 283 22.04 10.01 6.23
C ALA A 283 23.45 10.43 6.71
N LEU A 284 23.53 11.39 7.64
CA LEU A 284 24.80 11.80 8.25
C LEU A 284 25.39 10.76 9.21
N ALA A 285 24.58 9.87 9.77
CA ALA A 285 25.06 8.80 10.65
C ALA A 285 25.68 7.64 9.83
N GLU A 286 25.12 7.34 8.66
CA GLU A 286 25.58 6.30 7.74
C GLU A 286 26.83 6.73 6.98
N ARG A 287 26.83 7.96 6.44
CA ARG A 287 27.98 8.52 5.72
C ARG A 287 28.84 9.27 6.72
N ARG A 288 29.93 8.65 7.19
CA ARG A 288 31.00 9.33 7.97
C ARG A 288 31.79 10.32 7.10
N GLU A 289 31.10 11.18 6.36
CA GLU A 289 31.72 12.26 5.60
C GLU A 289 32.31 13.29 6.58
N GLU A 290 33.59 13.57 6.41
CA GLU A 290 34.30 14.63 7.13
C GLU A 290 34.22 15.94 6.31
N GLY A 291 33.48 16.93 6.84
CA GLY A 291 33.65 18.37 6.55
C GLY A 291 33.34 18.90 5.13
N ARG A 292 32.06 19.11 4.78
CA ARG A 292 31.67 19.75 3.50
C ARG A 292 30.85 21.04 3.60
N TRP A 293 29.87 21.13 4.50
CA TRP A 293 28.91 22.25 4.53
C TRP A 293 29.31 23.34 5.52
N ASP A 294 29.10 24.61 5.13
CA ASP A 294 29.15 25.77 5.98
C ASP A 294 27.74 26.38 6.14
N LEU A 295 27.05 25.95 7.21
CA LEU A 295 25.69 26.37 7.53
C LEU A 295 25.66 27.46 8.60
N SER A 296 26.80 28.13 8.86
CA SER A 296 26.92 29.19 9.87
C SER A 296 26.12 30.45 9.55
N GLY A 297 25.71 30.64 8.29
CA GLY A 297 24.85 31.74 7.85
C GLY A 297 23.36 31.55 8.15
N LEU A 298 22.94 30.36 8.62
CA LEU A 298 21.54 30.09 8.95
C LEU A 298 21.09 30.97 10.11
N ARG A 299 19.90 31.58 9.97
CA ARG A 299 19.17 32.23 11.05
C ARG A 299 18.01 31.39 11.55
N THR A 300 17.28 30.75 10.63
CA THR A 300 16.12 29.94 10.99
C THR A 300 16.01 28.68 10.15
N LEU A 301 15.81 27.56 10.84
CA LEU A 301 15.31 26.29 10.33
C LEU A 301 13.93 26.06 10.95
N LEU A 302 12.89 26.36 10.18
CA LEU A 302 11.52 26.28 10.67
C LEU A 302 11.03 24.84 10.62
N CYS A 303 10.59 24.33 11.79
CA CYS A 303 10.07 22.98 11.96
C CYS A 303 8.57 23.07 12.26
N GLY A 304 7.74 22.57 11.35
CA GLY A 304 6.30 22.68 11.48
C GLY A 304 5.54 21.84 10.47
N GLY A 305 4.21 21.90 10.54
CA GLY A 305 3.34 21.04 9.74
C GLY A 305 3.00 19.73 10.44
N GLU A 306 3.83 19.18 11.30
CA GLU A 306 3.47 17.98 12.08
C GLU A 306 3.88 18.13 13.54
N ARG A 307 3.66 17.08 14.35
CA ARG A 307 4.13 17.09 15.74
C ARG A 307 5.65 17.28 15.75
N ILE A 308 6.09 18.23 16.55
CA ILE A 308 7.50 18.56 16.73
C ILE A 308 8.06 17.61 17.79
N ALA A 309 8.93 16.69 17.38
CA ALA A 309 9.54 15.72 18.28
C ALA A 309 10.94 16.13 18.68
N LEU A 310 11.11 16.36 19.98
CA LEU A 310 12.39 16.77 20.55
C LEU A 310 13.53 15.75 20.33
N PRO A 311 13.32 14.42 20.44
CA PRO A 311 14.39 13.46 20.19
C PRO A 311 14.97 13.54 18.77
N VAL A 312 14.11 13.73 17.76
CA VAL A 312 14.51 13.90 16.35
C VAL A 312 15.34 15.17 16.19
N LEU A 313 14.84 16.29 16.71
CA LEU A 313 15.54 17.57 16.60
C LEU A 313 16.91 17.53 17.30
N ARG A 314 17.02 16.89 18.46
CA ARG A 314 18.30 16.70 19.16
C ARG A 314 19.28 15.89 18.33
N ARG A 315 18.85 14.77 17.77
CA ARG A 315 19.71 13.93 16.93
C ARG A 315 20.19 14.68 15.68
N PHE A 316 19.31 15.45 15.05
CA PHE A 316 19.67 16.32 13.94
C PHE A 316 20.69 17.40 14.36
N LEU A 317 20.46 18.07 15.48
CA LEU A 317 21.36 19.08 16.03
C LEU A 317 22.73 18.49 16.34
N ASP A 318 22.79 17.31 16.97
CA ASP A 318 24.04 16.61 17.26
C ASP A 318 24.80 16.27 15.96
N ALA A 319 24.09 15.78 14.94
CA ALA A 319 24.67 15.43 13.64
C ALA A 319 25.17 16.65 12.84
N THR A 320 24.53 17.81 13.02
CA THR A 320 24.78 19.03 12.23
C THR A 320 25.54 20.12 12.97
N ALA A 321 25.81 19.95 14.27
CA ALA A 321 26.50 20.93 15.11
C ALA A 321 27.86 21.36 14.54
N ARG A 322 28.61 20.41 13.96
CA ARG A 322 29.91 20.66 13.32
C ARG A 322 29.83 21.54 12.07
N TYR A 323 28.68 21.61 11.41
CA TYR A 323 28.45 22.45 10.22
C TYR A 323 27.87 23.83 10.57
N GLY A 324 27.70 24.13 11.86
CA GLY A 324 27.24 25.45 12.33
C GLY A 324 25.79 25.50 12.79
N VAL A 325 25.03 24.40 12.73
CA VAL A 325 23.63 24.38 13.21
C VAL A 325 23.60 24.34 14.75
N ARG A 326 22.64 25.06 15.35
CA ARG A 326 22.48 25.25 16.80
C ARG A 326 20.99 25.25 17.17
N GLU A 327 20.67 25.06 18.45
CA GLU A 327 19.27 25.08 18.94
C GLU A 327 18.55 26.38 18.62
N GLU A 328 19.24 27.53 18.67
CA GLU A 328 18.69 28.86 18.36
C GLU A 328 18.21 29.01 16.91
N HIS A 329 18.73 28.18 15.99
CA HIS A 329 18.26 28.14 14.61
C HIS A 329 16.92 27.41 14.48
N ILE A 330 16.57 26.49 15.39
CA ILE A 330 15.34 25.71 15.27
C ILE A 330 14.15 26.55 15.73
N VAL A 331 13.21 26.75 14.81
CA VAL A 331 11.97 27.51 15.03
C VAL A 331 10.77 26.57 14.95
N PRO A 332 10.29 26.05 16.10
CA PRO A 332 8.98 25.41 16.17
C PRO A 332 7.89 26.34 15.66
N ALA A 333 7.00 25.89 14.80
CA ALA A 333 5.90 26.72 14.31
C ALA A 333 4.61 25.93 14.09
N TRP A 334 3.47 26.59 14.30
CA TRP A 334 2.16 26.01 14.02
C TRP A 334 1.26 27.00 13.26
N GLY A 335 0.49 26.44 12.33
CA GLY A 335 -0.56 27.09 11.55
C GLY A 335 -1.10 26.20 10.44
N MET A 336 -2.06 26.73 9.67
CA MET A 336 -2.83 26.01 8.65
C MET A 336 -3.17 26.93 7.47
N ALA A 337 -3.78 26.39 6.41
CA ALA A 337 -4.16 27.19 5.24
C ALA A 337 -5.16 28.29 5.64
N GLU A 338 -6.09 27.94 6.52
CA GLU A 338 -7.16 28.78 7.07
C GLU A 338 -6.63 29.96 7.91
N THR A 339 -5.37 29.92 8.34
CA THR A 339 -4.72 30.98 9.13
C THR A 339 -3.64 31.74 8.35
N VAL A 340 -3.61 31.57 7.02
CA VAL A 340 -2.52 32.05 6.17
C VAL A 340 -1.19 31.54 6.72
N THR A 341 -1.05 30.21 6.75
CA THR A 341 0.10 29.45 7.30
C THR A 341 0.38 29.72 8.80
N ALA A 342 1.64 29.64 9.22
CA ALA A 342 2.10 29.72 10.61
C ALA A 342 1.65 31.01 11.33
N VAL A 343 0.90 30.85 12.42
CA VAL A 343 0.44 31.93 13.31
C VAL A 343 1.12 31.90 14.67
N THR A 344 1.99 30.93 14.91
CA THR A 344 2.78 30.81 16.14
C THR A 344 4.21 30.44 15.81
N TYR A 345 5.15 31.00 16.58
CA TYR A 345 6.57 30.81 16.40
C TYR A 345 7.29 30.67 17.73
N GLY A 346 8.01 29.57 17.89
CA GLY A 346 8.81 29.22 19.05
C GLY A 346 10.31 29.39 18.79
N ARG A 347 11.11 29.10 19.80
CA ARG A 347 12.57 29.10 19.75
C ARG A 347 13.05 27.97 20.65
N LEU A 348 13.71 26.96 20.07
CA LEU A 348 14.00 25.72 20.80
C LEU A 348 14.95 25.94 21.98
N ASP A 349 15.86 26.92 21.87
CA ASP A 349 16.83 27.32 22.90
C ASP A 349 16.20 28.07 24.10
N ARG A 350 14.95 28.52 23.98
CA ARG A 350 14.32 29.33 25.03
C ARG A 350 13.80 28.46 26.20
N PRO A 351 14.03 28.90 27.44
CA PRO A 351 13.43 28.26 28.61
C PRO A 351 11.90 28.23 28.50
N GLY A 352 11.30 27.09 28.83
CA GLY A 352 9.86 26.90 28.76
C GLY A 352 9.33 26.49 27.38
N THR A 353 10.19 26.28 26.37
CA THR A 353 9.75 25.69 25.10
C THR A 353 9.64 24.16 25.15
N VAL A 354 10.39 23.49 26.01
CA VAL A 354 10.24 22.05 26.25
C VAL A 354 9.47 21.81 27.55
N HIS A 355 8.30 21.19 27.43
CA HIS A 355 7.46 20.83 28.57
C HIS A 355 7.57 19.33 28.84
N ARG A 356 7.99 18.98 30.06
CA ARG A 356 7.94 17.61 30.58
C ARG A 356 6.83 17.52 31.61
N LEU A 357 5.78 16.78 31.30
CA LEU A 357 4.57 16.69 32.13
C LEU A 357 4.37 15.25 32.62
N ARG A 358 3.66 15.10 33.75
CA ARG A 358 3.21 13.78 34.21
C ARG A 358 2.04 13.32 33.35
N LYS A 359 2.11 12.12 32.79
CA LYS A 359 1.04 11.54 31.95
C LYS A 359 -0.31 11.52 32.66
N SER A 360 -0.31 11.19 33.95
CA SER A 360 -1.52 11.16 34.81
C SER A 360 -2.22 12.52 34.94
N SER A 361 -1.58 13.63 34.56
CA SER A 361 -2.12 14.98 34.70
C SER A 361 -2.83 15.50 33.43
N LEU A 362 -2.70 14.81 32.29
CA LEU A 362 -3.22 15.31 31.02
C LEU A 362 -4.75 15.44 30.97
N GLY A 363 -5.47 14.60 31.73
CA GLY A 363 -6.93 14.67 31.86
C GLY A 363 -7.43 15.74 32.85
N GLY A 364 -6.54 16.52 33.47
CA GLY A 364 -6.89 17.46 34.53
C GLY A 364 -5.96 18.68 34.57
N GLU A 365 -5.52 19.06 35.77
CA GLU A 365 -4.55 20.13 35.96
C GLU A 365 -3.14 19.61 35.68
N LEU A 366 -2.48 20.21 34.68
CA LEU A 366 -1.19 19.78 34.19
C LEU A 366 -0.11 19.95 35.26
N THR A 367 0.59 18.85 35.55
CA THR A 367 1.64 18.81 36.55
C THR A 367 2.99 18.56 35.88
N ARG A 368 3.99 19.41 36.15
CA ARG A 368 5.35 19.22 35.62
C ARG A 368 5.98 17.95 36.21
N ALA A 369 6.60 17.16 35.35
CA ALA A 369 7.41 16.03 35.77
C ALA A 369 8.77 16.52 36.26
N ASP A 370 9.16 16.11 37.46
CA ASP A 370 10.49 16.37 38.02
C ASP A 370 11.47 15.24 37.66
N GLU A 371 12.75 15.42 37.99
CA GLU A 371 13.81 14.44 37.74
C GLU A 371 13.60 13.09 38.45
N ARG A 372 12.72 13.05 39.46
CA ARG A 372 12.37 11.86 40.24
C ARG A 372 11.20 11.06 39.64
N THR A 373 10.42 11.66 38.76
CA THR A 373 9.28 11.00 38.10
C THR A 373 9.79 9.91 37.16
N PRO A 374 9.36 8.64 37.19
CA PRO A 374 9.85 7.61 36.26
C PRO A 374 9.66 8.02 34.78
N GLU A 375 10.58 7.67 33.88
CA GLU A 375 10.52 8.06 32.45
C GLU A 375 9.23 7.59 31.77
N GLU A 376 8.73 6.41 32.15
CA GLU A 376 7.44 5.87 31.70
C GLU A 376 6.24 6.74 32.10
N ASP A 377 6.34 7.54 33.16
CA ASP A 377 5.27 8.43 33.63
C ASP A 377 5.40 9.87 33.07
N ARG A 378 6.37 10.12 32.18
CA ARG A 378 6.64 11.44 31.58
C ARG A 378 6.19 11.50 30.12
N VAL A 379 5.63 12.64 29.73
CA VAL A 379 5.41 13.02 28.32
C VAL A 379 6.13 14.32 28.01
N THR A 380 6.70 14.43 26.81
CA THR A 380 7.41 15.63 26.35
C THR A 380 6.67 16.32 25.20
N PHE A 381 6.44 17.62 25.36
CA PHE A 381 5.93 18.49 24.31
C PHE A 381 6.91 19.61 24.01
N VAL A 382 7.00 19.98 22.73
CA VAL A 382 7.67 21.21 22.29
C VAL A 382 6.60 22.25 22.01
N ALA A 383 6.69 23.40 22.65
CA ALA A 383 5.80 24.52 22.41
C ALA A 383 5.93 25.00 20.96
N SER A 384 4.79 25.23 20.30
CA SER A 384 4.75 25.85 18.97
C SER A 384 5.00 27.36 19.04
N GLY A 385 5.11 27.89 20.27
CA GLY A 385 5.59 29.22 20.56
C GLY A 385 4.49 30.26 20.72
N SER A 386 4.88 31.52 20.59
CA SER A 386 3.99 32.65 20.87
C SER A 386 3.17 33.04 19.65
N PRO A 387 1.93 33.54 19.84
CA PRO A 387 1.13 34.06 18.74
C PRO A 387 1.84 35.20 18.01
N ALA A 388 1.71 35.18 16.69
CA ALA A 388 2.18 36.24 15.82
C ALA A 388 1.44 37.56 16.09
N HIS A 389 1.97 38.67 15.56
CA HIS A 389 1.32 39.98 15.69
C HIS A 389 -0.14 39.93 15.21
N GLY A 390 -1.05 40.54 15.96
CA GLY A 390 -2.49 40.58 15.63
C GLY A 390 -3.24 39.26 15.77
N VAL A 391 -2.60 38.20 16.26
CA VAL A 391 -3.23 36.90 16.51
C VAL A 391 -3.58 36.77 17.98
N THR A 392 -4.81 36.33 18.26
CA THR A 392 -5.23 35.93 19.61
C THR A 392 -5.59 34.46 19.62
N LEU A 393 -5.09 33.74 20.61
CA LEU A 393 -5.36 32.33 20.84
C LEU A 393 -6.15 32.18 22.13
N ARG A 394 -7.12 31.26 22.14
CA ARG A 394 -7.80 30.86 23.38
C ARG A 394 -7.96 29.35 23.45
N ILE A 395 -7.99 28.84 24.68
CA ILE A 395 -8.29 27.44 24.97
C ILE A 395 -9.70 27.37 25.55
N VAL A 396 -10.57 26.58 24.93
CA VAL A 396 -11.97 26.42 25.35
C VAL A 396 -12.34 24.97 25.65
N ASP A 397 -13.36 24.79 26.48
CA ASP A 397 -14.01 23.51 26.77
C ASP A 397 -15.03 23.13 25.68
N ASP A 398 -15.63 21.93 25.76
CA ASP A 398 -16.68 21.43 24.84
C ASP A 398 -17.94 22.30 24.70
N GLY A 399 -18.22 23.17 25.68
CA GLY A 399 -19.29 24.16 25.60
C GLY A 399 -18.86 25.52 25.02
N GLY A 400 -17.58 25.71 24.68
CA GLY A 400 -17.04 27.00 24.21
C GLY A 400 -16.63 27.95 25.35
N GLY A 401 -16.70 27.50 26.61
CA GLY A 401 -16.24 28.25 27.77
C GLY A 401 -14.72 28.30 27.85
N LEU A 402 -14.16 29.42 28.32
CA LEU A 402 -12.71 29.57 28.50
C LEU A 402 -12.18 28.63 29.57
N MET A 403 -11.15 27.85 29.22
CA MET A 403 -10.47 26.96 30.15
C MET A 403 -9.60 27.73 31.14
N PRO A 404 -9.42 27.24 32.38
CA PRO A 404 -8.38 27.74 33.26
C PRO A 404 -6.98 27.42 32.70
N PRO A 405 -5.95 28.24 33.00
CA PRO A 405 -4.57 27.97 32.61
C PRO A 405 -4.08 26.60 33.10
N GLY A 406 -3.15 25.98 32.38
CA GLY A 406 -2.58 24.69 32.77
C GLY A 406 -3.53 23.50 32.59
N ARG A 407 -4.51 23.60 31.68
CA ARG A 407 -5.35 22.48 31.26
C ARG A 407 -5.41 22.39 29.74
N VAL A 408 -5.57 21.17 29.23
CA VAL A 408 -5.77 20.93 27.80
C VAL A 408 -7.22 21.19 27.42
N GLY A 409 -7.43 21.91 26.31
CA GLY A 409 -8.74 22.13 25.71
C GLY A 409 -8.62 22.40 24.21
N ARG A 410 -9.71 22.83 23.56
CA ARG A 410 -9.70 23.15 22.13
C ARG A 410 -9.02 24.49 21.88
N LEU A 411 -8.12 24.51 20.91
CA LEU A 411 -7.49 25.72 20.44
C LEU A 411 -8.41 26.44 19.45
N GLN A 412 -8.74 27.69 19.77
CA GLN A 412 -9.40 28.60 18.84
C GLN A 412 -8.48 29.78 18.53
N VAL A 413 -8.50 30.21 17.27
CA VAL A 413 -7.67 31.31 16.76
C VAL A 413 -8.58 32.45 16.32
N HIS A 414 -8.22 33.66 16.72
CA HIS A 414 -8.80 34.89 16.21
C HIS A 414 -7.70 35.71 15.55
N SER A 415 -7.96 36.21 14.34
CA SER A 415 -7.17 37.25 13.71
C SER A 415 -8.05 38.03 12.73
N PRO A 416 -8.11 39.37 12.82
CA PRO A 416 -8.94 40.17 11.94
C PRO A 416 -8.59 40.04 10.45
N ALA A 417 -7.32 39.80 10.13
CA ALA A 417 -6.85 39.75 8.74
C ALA A 417 -6.42 38.35 8.30
N ARG A 418 -5.88 37.52 9.21
CA ARG A 418 -5.22 36.26 8.84
C ARG A 418 -6.13 35.05 8.80
N LEU A 419 -7.38 35.17 9.23
CA LEU A 419 -8.35 34.08 9.09
C LEU A 419 -8.94 34.06 7.69
N THR A 420 -9.15 32.87 7.16
CA THR A 420 -9.94 32.68 5.95
C THR A 420 -11.35 33.26 6.19
N PRO A 421 -11.93 34.01 5.24
CA PRO A 421 -13.33 34.43 5.33
C PRO A 421 -14.31 33.25 5.13
N GLY A 422 -13.79 32.05 4.88
CA GLY A 422 -14.54 30.81 4.67
C GLY A 422 -14.06 30.06 3.42
N TYR A 423 -14.64 28.91 3.18
CA TYR A 423 -14.34 28.05 2.04
C TYR A 423 -15.19 28.41 0.81
N VAL A 424 -14.70 28.06 -0.38
CA VAL A 424 -15.46 28.27 -1.62
C VAL A 424 -16.72 27.38 -1.61
N GLU A 425 -17.88 28.01 -1.72
CA GLU A 425 -19.20 27.37 -1.87
C GLU A 425 -19.49 26.25 -0.87
N ASN A 426 -19.02 26.39 0.38
CA ASN A 426 -19.14 25.32 1.37
C ASN A 426 -19.60 25.84 2.75
N PRO A 427 -20.90 26.19 2.89
CA PRO A 427 -21.45 26.75 4.12
C PRO A 427 -21.40 25.76 5.30
N GLU A 428 -21.44 24.45 5.04
CA GLU A 428 -21.29 23.43 6.08
C GLU A 428 -19.87 23.42 6.67
N ALA A 429 -18.86 23.52 5.81
CA ALA A 429 -17.48 23.64 6.25
C ALA A 429 -17.23 24.95 7.00
N ASP A 430 -17.87 26.05 6.58
CA ASP A 430 -17.81 27.33 7.28
C ASP A 430 -18.44 27.22 8.68
N ALA A 431 -19.64 26.67 8.79
CA ALA A 431 -20.31 26.46 10.08
C ALA A 431 -19.50 25.57 11.03
N ALA A 432 -18.81 24.55 10.50
CA ALA A 432 -17.95 23.68 11.29
C ALA A 432 -16.65 24.37 11.74
N ALA A 433 -16.08 25.26 10.91
CA ALA A 433 -14.86 26.00 11.22
C ALA A 433 -15.12 27.19 12.16
N PHE A 434 -16.33 27.76 12.12
CA PHE A 434 -16.73 28.98 12.82
C PHE A 434 -18.03 28.76 13.63
N PRO A 435 -18.03 27.88 14.64
CA PRO A 435 -19.25 27.47 15.35
C PRO A 435 -19.94 28.62 16.09
N ASP A 436 -19.18 29.61 16.55
CA ASP A 436 -19.66 30.78 17.30
C ASP A 436 -19.71 32.05 16.43
N GLY A 437 -19.65 31.90 15.11
CA GLY A 437 -19.51 33.00 14.15
C GLY A 437 -18.06 33.20 13.66
N PRO A 438 -17.86 34.11 12.68
CA PRO A 438 -16.64 34.19 11.87
C PRO A 438 -15.39 34.67 12.63
N ASP A 439 -15.57 35.15 13.87
CA ASP A 439 -14.49 35.75 14.64
C ASP A 439 -13.48 34.71 15.15
N TRP A 440 -13.93 33.50 15.50
CA TRP A 440 -13.07 32.47 16.09
C TRP A 440 -13.07 31.22 15.23
N LEU A 441 -11.91 30.94 14.63
CA LEU A 441 -11.66 29.67 13.95
C LEU A 441 -11.44 28.57 14.99
N ASP A 442 -12.31 27.56 15.00
CA ASP A 442 -12.04 26.29 15.69
C ASP A 442 -11.07 25.46 14.86
N THR A 443 -9.86 25.30 15.39
CA THR A 443 -8.75 24.67 14.68
C THR A 443 -8.88 23.15 14.62
N GLY A 444 -9.73 22.57 15.48
CA GLY A 444 -9.78 21.13 15.73
C GLY A 444 -8.56 20.58 16.49
N ASP A 445 -7.59 21.42 16.87
CA ASP A 445 -6.40 21.03 17.62
C ASP A 445 -6.65 21.15 19.14
N LEU A 446 -6.04 20.25 19.92
CA LEU A 446 -6.01 20.30 21.37
C LEU A 446 -4.71 20.92 21.85
N ALA A 447 -4.81 21.89 22.75
CA ALA A 447 -3.66 22.62 23.25
C ALA A 447 -3.85 23.08 24.69
N PHE A 448 -2.73 23.47 25.30
CA PHE A 448 -2.73 24.30 26.50
C PHE A 448 -1.82 25.51 26.30
N LEU A 449 -2.01 26.51 27.14
CA LEU A 449 -1.13 27.68 27.22
C LEU A 449 -0.26 27.58 28.47
N ASP A 450 1.05 27.77 28.30
CA ASP A 450 1.99 27.96 29.41
C ASP A 450 2.85 29.19 29.09
N GLY A 451 2.83 30.17 30.00
CA GLY A 451 3.41 31.49 29.75
C GLY A 451 2.76 32.19 28.54
N GLU A 452 3.58 32.56 27.57
CA GLU A 452 3.15 33.20 26.31
C GLU A 452 3.22 32.23 25.12
N GLN A 453 3.31 30.92 25.39
CA GLN A 453 3.46 29.91 24.34
C GLN A 453 2.25 28.97 24.32
N VAL A 454 1.87 28.57 23.10
CA VAL A 454 0.90 27.49 22.89
C VAL A 454 1.64 26.18 22.69
N VAL A 455 1.10 25.14 23.31
CA VAL A 455 1.62 23.78 23.22
C VAL A 455 0.53 22.90 22.61
N ILE A 456 0.77 22.43 21.40
CA ILE A 456 -0.15 21.53 20.71
C ILE A 456 0.06 20.11 21.26
N THR A 457 -1.01 19.57 21.82
CA THR A 457 -1.03 18.23 22.44
C THR A 457 -1.65 17.18 21.54
N GLY A 458 -2.31 17.56 20.45
CA GLY A 458 -2.90 16.62 19.49
C GLY A 458 -4.06 17.27 18.75
N ARG A 459 -4.90 16.47 18.11
CA ARG A 459 -6.17 16.93 17.54
C ARG A 459 -7.32 16.36 18.33
N ARG A 460 -8.45 17.07 18.35
CA ARG A 460 -9.69 16.58 18.98
C ARG A 460 -10.18 15.28 18.32
N LYS A 461 -10.06 15.19 17.00
CA LYS A 461 -10.37 13.97 16.24
C LYS A 461 -9.36 12.84 16.47
N ASP A 462 -8.23 13.16 17.10
CA ASP A 462 -7.09 12.29 17.44
C ASP A 462 -6.95 12.19 18.99
N LEU A 463 -8.00 12.50 19.76
CA LEU A 463 -8.10 12.14 21.17
C LEU A 463 -8.81 10.79 21.24
N ILE A 464 -8.23 9.87 21.98
CA ILE A 464 -8.79 8.53 22.19
C ILE A 464 -9.40 8.50 23.59
N ILE A 465 -10.70 8.24 23.69
CA ILE A 465 -11.39 8.15 24.98
C ILE A 465 -11.54 6.67 25.33
N LEU A 466 -10.70 6.16 26.24
CA LEU A 466 -10.74 4.76 26.72
C LEU A 466 -11.29 4.71 28.15
N ASN A 467 -12.46 4.09 28.35
CA ASN A 467 -13.19 3.97 29.61
C ASN A 467 -13.34 5.29 30.38
N GLY A 468 -13.57 6.41 29.67
CA GLY A 468 -13.68 7.74 30.26
C GLY A 468 -12.35 8.43 30.58
N HIS A 469 -11.21 7.84 30.19
CA HIS A 469 -9.88 8.44 30.29
C HIS A 469 -9.39 8.95 28.93
N ASN A 470 -8.86 10.18 28.92
CA ASN A 470 -8.27 10.80 27.75
C ASN A 470 -6.88 10.21 27.47
N VAL A 471 -6.76 9.48 26.37
CA VAL A 471 -5.51 8.93 25.83
C VAL A 471 -5.16 9.71 24.57
N TYR A 472 -3.97 10.30 24.54
CA TYR A 472 -3.55 11.09 23.40
C TYR A 472 -2.84 10.21 22.38
N CYS A 473 -3.24 10.26 21.11
CA CYS A 473 -2.63 9.45 20.04
C CYS A 473 -1.11 9.55 20.01
N HIS A 474 -0.57 10.73 20.31
CA HIS A 474 0.87 10.97 20.26
C HIS A 474 1.64 10.25 21.37
N GLU A 475 1.06 9.98 22.54
CA GLU A 475 1.72 9.21 23.61
C GLU A 475 1.85 7.76 23.20
N VAL A 476 0.78 7.24 22.59
CA VAL A 476 0.72 5.88 22.05
C VAL A 476 1.71 5.73 20.89
N GLU A 477 1.74 6.69 19.96
CA GLU A 477 2.70 6.71 18.86
C GLU A 477 4.15 6.84 19.35
N GLU A 478 4.41 7.66 20.38
CA GLU A 478 5.76 7.82 20.94
C GLU A 478 6.26 6.53 21.61
N ALA A 479 5.40 5.86 22.37
CA ALA A 479 5.70 4.55 22.93
C ALA A 479 5.92 3.49 21.84
N ALA A 480 5.20 3.58 20.71
CA ALA A 480 5.43 2.72 19.55
C ALA A 480 6.74 3.03 18.81
N THR A 481 7.11 4.30 18.62
CA THR A 481 8.38 4.71 17.97
C THR A 481 9.63 4.34 18.76
N ALA A 482 9.50 3.98 20.04
CA ALA A 482 10.61 3.47 20.82
C ALA A 482 10.97 2.00 20.50
N VAL A 483 10.15 1.33 19.68
CA VAL A 483 10.38 -0.03 19.19
C VAL A 483 11.25 0.02 17.93
N ALA A 484 12.32 -0.78 17.89
CA ALA A 484 13.21 -0.84 16.74
C ALA A 484 12.43 -1.27 15.49
N GLY A 485 12.53 -0.48 14.41
CA GLY A 485 11.80 -0.68 13.15
C GLY A 485 10.61 0.26 12.95
N VAL A 486 10.11 0.91 14.01
CA VAL A 486 9.02 1.91 13.94
C VAL A 486 9.61 3.32 13.83
N ARG A 487 9.33 4.03 12.74
CA ARG A 487 9.79 5.42 12.55
C ARG A 487 8.68 6.43 12.82
N GLN A 488 9.07 7.63 13.24
CA GLN A 488 8.12 8.73 13.36
C GLN A 488 7.58 9.12 11.97
N GLY A 489 6.26 9.29 11.85
CA GLY A 489 5.57 9.48 10.56
C GLY A 489 5.18 8.18 9.85
N GLU A 490 5.56 7.03 10.39
CA GLU A 490 5.18 5.67 9.97
C GLU A 490 4.29 4.95 10.99
N VAL A 491 3.76 5.70 11.95
CA VAL A 491 2.83 5.20 12.96
C VAL A 491 1.71 6.20 13.19
N ALA A 492 0.49 5.70 13.39
CA ALA A 492 -0.69 6.50 13.69
C ALA A 492 -1.57 5.78 14.70
N ALA A 493 -1.85 6.41 15.83
CA ALA A 493 -2.87 5.94 16.75
C ALA A 493 -4.21 6.63 16.45
N CYS A 494 -5.32 5.95 16.67
CA CYS A 494 -6.65 6.57 16.73
C CYS A 494 -7.62 5.77 17.59
N GLY A 495 -8.65 6.45 18.08
CA GLY A 495 -9.79 5.84 18.76
C GLY A 495 -10.79 5.31 17.75
N ILE A 496 -11.22 4.07 17.95
CA ILE A 496 -12.31 3.43 17.21
C ILE A 496 -13.55 3.51 18.11
N PRO A 497 -14.59 4.28 17.76
CA PRO A 497 -15.79 4.40 18.60
C PRO A 497 -16.47 3.04 18.82
N CYS A 498 -16.80 2.72 20.07
CA CYS A 498 -17.64 1.58 20.45
C CYS A 498 -18.96 2.08 21.07
N PRO A 499 -20.00 2.34 20.25
CA PRO A 499 -21.27 2.91 20.72
C PRO A 499 -21.92 2.12 21.85
N ASP A 500 -21.77 0.79 21.83
CA ASP A 500 -22.36 -0.12 22.82
C ASP A 500 -21.72 -0.04 24.21
N ARG A 501 -20.49 0.49 24.30
CA ARG A 501 -19.73 0.63 25.55
C ARG A 501 -19.58 2.09 26.02
N GLY A 502 -20.06 3.05 25.22
CA GLY A 502 -19.92 4.48 25.51
C GLY A 502 -18.46 4.97 25.58
N THR A 503 -17.54 4.26 24.91
CA THR A 503 -16.09 4.52 24.92
C THR A 503 -15.47 4.12 23.58
N GLU A 504 -14.21 4.48 23.32
CA GLU A 504 -13.44 4.06 22.15
C GLU A 504 -12.51 2.87 22.46
N GLU A 505 -12.07 2.16 21.42
CA GLU A 505 -10.99 1.16 21.44
C GLU A 505 -9.72 1.73 20.77
N LEU A 506 -8.54 1.37 21.28
CA LEU A 506 -7.27 1.88 20.80
C LEU A 506 -6.78 1.09 19.57
N ALA A 507 -6.73 1.72 18.40
CA ALA A 507 -6.09 1.17 17.21
C ALA A 507 -4.80 1.93 16.90
N LEU A 508 -3.77 1.19 16.46
CA LEU A 508 -2.48 1.72 16.08
C LEU A 508 -2.04 1.16 14.73
N PHE A 509 -1.81 2.02 13.76
CA PHE A 509 -1.42 1.67 12.40
C PHE A 509 0.07 1.92 12.25
N LEU A 510 0.81 0.98 11.66
CA LEU A 510 2.24 1.02 11.42
C LEU A 510 2.48 0.84 9.92
N VAL A 511 3.47 1.51 9.34
CA VAL A 511 3.88 1.21 7.96
C VAL A 511 4.60 -0.13 7.92
N SER A 512 4.12 -1.03 7.07
CA SER A 512 4.61 -2.40 6.92
C SER A 512 6.08 -2.43 6.50
N ARG A 513 6.87 -3.27 7.18
CA ARG A 513 8.29 -3.59 6.93
C ARG A 513 8.47 -5.03 6.45
N GLY A 514 7.37 -5.68 6.10
CA GLY A 514 7.32 -7.09 5.75
C GLY A 514 6.80 -7.93 6.92
N PRO A 515 6.04 -9.00 6.64
CA PRO A 515 5.20 -9.68 7.64
C PRO A 515 5.97 -10.21 8.85
N VAL A 516 7.23 -10.61 8.70
CA VAL A 516 8.08 -11.09 9.81
C VAL A 516 8.51 -9.94 10.73
N GLU A 517 8.90 -8.80 10.15
CA GLU A 517 9.30 -7.61 10.90
C GLU A 517 8.07 -6.92 11.51
N ASP A 518 6.95 -6.89 10.79
CA ASP A 518 5.67 -6.36 11.28
C ASP A 518 5.17 -7.14 12.48
N ALA A 519 5.20 -8.47 12.40
CA ALA A 519 4.85 -9.37 13.48
C ALA A 519 5.72 -9.12 14.73
N ARG A 520 7.01 -8.82 14.52
CA ARG A 520 7.95 -8.48 15.59
C ARG A 520 7.58 -7.14 16.21
N ILE A 521 7.43 -6.14 15.35
CA ILE A 521 7.18 -4.76 15.70
C ILE A 521 5.86 -4.66 16.46
N ALA A 522 4.78 -5.25 15.98
CA ALA A 522 3.48 -5.08 16.62
C ALA A 522 3.36 -5.84 17.95
N ARG A 523 4.08 -6.97 18.17
CA ARG A 523 4.36 -7.46 19.54
C ARG A 523 5.06 -6.42 20.38
N GLU A 524 6.21 -5.96 19.90
CA GLU A 524 7.08 -5.11 20.71
C GLU A 524 6.39 -3.79 21.04
N VAL A 525 5.53 -3.30 20.14
CA VAL A 525 4.66 -2.15 20.33
C VAL A 525 3.57 -2.46 21.35
N ARG A 526 2.85 -3.58 21.26
CA ARG A 526 1.88 -4.00 22.29
C ARG A 526 2.51 -4.08 23.67
N ALA A 527 3.71 -4.68 23.74
CA ALA A 527 4.50 -4.76 24.97
C ALA A 527 4.95 -3.38 25.44
N ALA A 528 5.40 -2.48 24.56
CA ALA A 528 5.82 -1.13 24.90
C ALA A 528 4.64 -0.26 25.39
N LEU A 529 3.46 -0.37 24.78
CA LEU A 529 2.23 0.31 25.20
C LEU A 529 1.77 -0.16 26.59
N PHE A 530 1.77 -1.47 26.84
CA PHE A 530 1.41 -2.01 28.15
C PHE A 530 2.44 -1.67 29.23
N THR A 531 3.73 -1.74 28.89
CA THR A 531 4.82 -1.50 29.85
C THR A 531 4.99 -0.01 30.18
N ARG A 532 4.81 0.90 29.20
CA ARG A 532 5.09 2.33 29.39
C ARG A 532 3.85 3.19 29.63
N LEU A 533 2.68 2.73 29.19
CA LEU A 533 1.43 3.51 29.30
C LEU A 533 0.33 2.75 30.05
N ARG A 534 0.53 1.46 30.37
CA ARG A 534 -0.53 0.56 30.89
C ARG A 534 -1.76 0.51 29.98
N LEU A 535 -1.57 0.77 28.69
CA LEU A 535 -2.61 0.73 27.67
C LEU A 535 -2.49 -0.55 26.86
N THR A 536 -3.65 -1.12 26.50
CA THR A 536 -3.73 -2.24 25.56
C THR A 536 -4.29 -1.71 24.26
N ALA A 537 -3.52 -1.78 23.18
CA ALA A 537 -4.06 -1.54 21.85
C ALA A 537 -4.98 -2.71 21.48
N ALA A 538 -6.23 -2.44 21.12
CA ALA A 538 -7.13 -3.46 20.56
C ALA A 538 -6.62 -3.92 19.20
N HIS A 539 -6.03 -3.02 18.42
CA HIS A 539 -5.51 -3.29 17.09
C HIS A 539 -4.11 -2.70 16.90
N VAL A 540 -3.17 -3.47 16.34
CA VAL A 540 -1.88 -2.99 15.86
C VAL A 540 -1.69 -3.48 14.44
N VAL A 541 -1.98 -2.59 13.50
CA VAL A 541 -2.23 -2.92 12.10
C VAL A 541 -1.04 -2.48 11.26
N ALA A 542 -0.39 -3.43 10.59
CA ALA A 542 0.59 -3.09 9.55
C ALA A 542 -0.16 -2.70 8.27
N VAL A 543 0.13 -1.51 7.76
CA VAL A 543 -0.47 -0.93 6.55
C VAL A 543 0.64 -0.76 5.52
N PRO A 544 0.48 -1.23 4.28
CA PRO A 544 1.44 -0.97 3.21
C PRO A 544 1.73 0.54 3.07
N VAL A 545 2.95 0.93 2.70
CA VAL A 545 3.35 2.35 2.71
C VAL A 545 2.50 3.22 1.78
N GLU A 546 2.05 2.64 0.66
CA GLU A 546 1.13 3.22 -0.32
C GLU A 546 -0.32 3.36 0.20
N GLU A 547 -0.72 2.51 1.14
CA GLU A 547 -2.04 2.53 1.76
C GLU A 547 -2.07 3.32 3.06
N PHE A 548 -0.91 3.77 3.55
CA PHE A 548 -0.79 4.60 4.74
C PHE A 548 -0.93 6.07 4.33
N PRO A 549 -2.16 6.62 4.38
CA PRO A 549 -2.48 7.85 3.70
C PRO A 549 -1.75 9.02 4.36
N ARG A 550 -0.99 9.78 3.56
CA ARG A 550 -0.30 10.99 3.99
C ARG A 550 -0.76 12.19 3.19
N THR A 551 -0.64 13.38 3.76
CA THR A 551 -0.74 14.62 2.99
C THR A 551 0.52 14.77 2.12
N PRO A 552 0.51 15.62 1.07
CA PRO A 552 1.72 15.95 0.30
C PRO A 552 2.88 16.49 1.15
N ALA A 553 2.59 16.93 2.39
CA ALA A 553 3.57 17.38 3.37
C ALA A 553 4.11 16.25 4.27
N GLY A 554 3.75 14.99 4.02
CA GLY A 554 4.15 13.82 4.81
C GLY A 554 3.30 13.52 6.05
N LYS A 555 2.26 14.31 6.36
CA LYS A 555 1.45 14.12 7.58
C LYS A 555 0.49 12.94 7.44
N VAL A 556 0.40 12.06 8.43
CA VAL A 556 -0.54 10.93 8.42
C VAL A 556 -2.00 11.39 8.50
N ARG A 557 -2.86 10.88 7.60
CA ARG A 557 -4.32 11.12 7.56
C ARG A 557 -5.04 10.09 8.44
N ARG A 558 -4.93 10.24 9.77
CA ARG A 558 -5.52 9.33 10.77
C ARG A 558 -7.01 9.08 10.60
N ALA A 559 -7.78 10.11 10.26
CA ALA A 559 -9.21 9.97 10.02
C ALA A 559 -9.49 9.02 8.85
N GLU A 560 -8.67 9.05 7.80
CA GLU A 560 -8.82 8.14 6.67
C GLU A 560 -8.40 6.71 7.03
N LEU A 561 -7.35 6.52 7.83
CA LEU A 561 -7.00 5.20 8.38
C LEU A 561 -8.12 4.65 9.26
N ARG A 562 -8.66 5.48 10.15
CA ARG A 562 -9.79 5.13 11.00
C ARG A 562 -11.02 4.79 10.17
N ASP A 563 -11.37 5.64 9.21
CA ASP A 563 -12.56 5.47 8.39
C ASP A 563 -12.40 4.24 7.48
N ARG A 564 -11.21 3.98 6.92
CA ARG A 564 -10.90 2.73 6.21
C ARG A 564 -11.06 1.52 7.13
N PHE A 565 -10.53 1.59 8.35
CA PHE A 565 -10.61 0.52 9.34
C PHE A 565 -12.04 0.26 9.85
N THR A 566 -12.83 1.31 10.10
CA THR A 566 -14.22 1.19 10.56
C THR A 566 -15.17 0.83 9.41
N SER A 567 -14.91 1.30 8.19
CA SER A 567 -15.69 0.95 6.99
C SER A 567 -15.38 -0.47 6.49
N ALA A 568 -14.19 -0.99 6.79
CA ALA A 568 -13.80 -2.37 6.49
C ALA A 568 -14.35 -3.41 7.50
N GLY A 569 -14.91 -2.96 8.64
CA GLY A 569 -15.29 -3.81 9.77
C GLY A 569 -14.09 -4.32 10.58
N PRO A 570 -14.29 -4.85 11.80
CA PRO A 570 -13.20 -5.24 12.70
C PRO A 570 -12.44 -6.46 12.14
N GLY A 571 -11.41 -6.24 11.34
CA GLY A 571 -10.73 -7.32 10.62
C GLY A 571 -9.48 -6.93 9.84
N VAL A 572 -8.70 -5.94 10.30
CA VAL A 572 -7.33 -5.75 9.76
C VAL A 572 -6.33 -6.53 10.64
N PRO A 573 -5.43 -7.37 10.06
CA PRO A 573 -4.60 -8.27 10.84
C PRO A 573 -3.66 -7.52 11.79
N ASP A 574 -3.67 -8.01 13.02
CA ASP A 574 -2.77 -7.65 14.10
C ASP A 574 -1.45 -8.41 13.95
N ALA A 575 -0.33 -7.70 13.84
CA ALA A 575 0.94 -8.32 13.60
C ALA A 575 1.57 -8.83 14.92
N SER A 576 1.25 -10.06 15.32
CA SER A 576 1.88 -10.71 16.49
C SER A 576 2.68 -11.96 16.10
N GLU A 577 3.97 -11.69 15.95
CA GLU A 577 5.15 -12.44 16.38
C GLU A 577 5.94 -13.48 15.54
N PRO A 578 7.30 -13.44 15.68
CA PRO A 578 8.32 -14.04 14.81
C PRO A 578 9.41 -14.84 15.57
N ALA A 579 10.52 -15.19 14.85
CA ALA A 579 11.95 -15.24 15.27
C ALA A 579 12.67 -16.57 14.86
N VAL A 580 13.97 -16.72 14.54
CA VAL A 580 15.18 -15.89 14.28
C VAL A 580 16.40 -16.84 14.07
N ARG A 581 17.43 -16.40 13.30
CA ARG A 581 18.91 -16.69 13.34
C ARG A 581 19.60 -17.83 12.52
N ALA A 582 20.33 -17.39 11.48
CA ALA A 582 21.80 -17.23 11.29
C ALA A 582 22.86 -18.35 11.59
N TYR A 583 23.54 -18.77 10.49
CA TYR A 583 24.98 -19.00 10.13
C TYR A 583 26.09 -19.33 11.16
N PRO A 584 27.10 -20.21 10.81
CA PRO A 584 28.38 -19.68 10.24
C PRO A 584 29.23 -20.60 9.29
N ASP A 585 30.03 -19.92 8.44
CA ASP A 585 31.42 -20.10 7.91
C ASP A 585 32.09 -21.44 7.46
N ALA A 586 32.53 -21.41 6.18
CA ALA A 586 33.83 -21.72 5.54
C ALA A 586 34.73 -22.90 5.98
N VAL A 587 35.17 -23.76 5.01
CA VAL A 587 36.57 -24.22 4.79
C VAL A 587 36.81 -24.64 3.31
N ALA A 588 38.06 -24.46 2.89
CA ALA A 588 38.76 -24.49 1.60
C ALA A 588 38.92 -25.81 0.79
N GLU A 589 39.45 -25.60 -0.44
CA GLU A 589 40.61 -26.27 -1.11
C GLU A 589 40.41 -27.11 -2.41
N GLU A 590 40.87 -26.50 -3.52
CA GLU A 590 41.74 -26.98 -4.62
C GLU A 590 41.61 -28.39 -5.24
N ALA A 591 41.50 -28.48 -6.59
CA ALA A 591 42.66 -28.66 -7.50
C ALA A 591 42.31 -29.19 -8.93
N THR A 592 42.66 -28.36 -9.93
CA THR A 592 43.34 -28.65 -11.21
C THR A 592 42.76 -29.55 -12.33
N ALA A 593 42.40 -28.86 -13.42
CA ALA A 593 42.97 -28.89 -14.79
C ALA A 593 42.88 -30.15 -15.70
N THR A 594 42.35 -29.96 -16.91
CA THR A 594 43.14 -29.97 -18.16
C THR A 594 42.37 -29.33 -19.32
N VAL A 595 43.09 -28.51 -20.09
CA VAL A 595 42.66 -27.67 -21.23
C VAL A 595 42.90 -28.44 -22.53
N THR A 596 42.05 -28.26 -23.55
CA THR A 596 42.40 -27.65 -24.86
C THR A 596 41.37 -27.98 -25.95
N GLU A 597 40.48 -27.04 -26.25
CA GLU A 597 39.96 -26.78 -27.61
C GLU A 597 39.40 -25.34 -27.76
N ALA A 598 39.96 -24.40 -27.00
CA ALA A 598 39.37 -23.07 -26.73
C ALA A 598 40.18 -21.89 -27.31
N ALA A 599 40.83 -22.00 -28.47
CA ALA A 599 41.78 -20.95 -28.90
C ALA A 599 41.29 -20.01 -30.01
N ALA A 600 40.14 -20.26 -30.65
CA ALA A 600 39.62 -19.41 -31.73
C ALA A 600 38.24 -18.79 -31.43
N GLU A 601 37.36 -19.51 -30.71
CA GLU A 601 36.14 -18.93 -30.12
C GLU A 601 36.45 -18.07 -28.89
N ALA A 602 37.52 -18.37 -28.15
CA ALA A 602 37.87 -17.62 -26.95
C ALA A 602 38.36 -16.20 -27.20
N VAL A 603 38.76 -15.81 -28.41
CA VAL A 603 39.20 -14.43 -28.67
C VAL A 603 38.00 -13.50 -28.89
N THR A 604 36.89 -14.01 -29.44
CA THR A 604 35.62 -13.28 -29.56
C THR A 604 34.73 -13.44 -28.33
N ALA A 605 34.73 -14.61 -27.69
CA ALA A 605 34.05 -14.84 -26.41
C ALA A 605 34.73 -14.08 -25.27
N ALA A 606 36.06 -14.08 -25.16
CA ALA A 606 36.75 -13.28 -24.15
C ALA A 606 36.62 -11.77 -24.38
N ALA A 607 36.37 -11.31 -25.62
CA ALA A 607 36.06 -9.91 -25.88
C ALA A 607 34.64 -9.54 -25.43
N ALA A 608 33.66 -10.43 -25.62
CA ALA A 608 32.28 -10.23 -25.15
C ALA A 608 32.14 -10.43 -23.63
N GLU A 609 32.86 -11.39 -23.04
CA GLU A 609 33.00 -11.58 -21.59
C GLU A 609 33.73 -10.40 -20.96
N ALA A 610 34.82 -9.89 -21.55
CA ALA A 610 35.51 -8.72 -21.02
C ALA A 610 34.66 -7.44 -21.08
N VAL A 611 33.79 -7.28 -22.10
CA VAL A 611 32.82 -6.19 -22.16
C VAL A 611 31.73 -6.37 -21.12
N THR A 612 31.20 -7.60 -20.96
CA THR A 612 30.14 -7.89 -19.97
C THR A 612 30.65 -7.78 -18.54
N GLU A 613 31.88 -8.21 -18.24
CA GLU A 613 32.54 -7.99 -16.94
C GLU A 613 32.80 -6.51 -16.69
N ALA A 614 33.26 -5.76 -17.69
CA ALA A 614 33.48 -4.32 -17.55
C ALA A 614 32.16 -3.55 -17.30
N VAL A 615 31.07 -3.93 -17.96
CA VAL A 615 29.73 -3.36 -17.76
C VAL A 615 29.14 -3.82 -16.43
N THR A 616 29.32 -5.08 -16.03
CA THR A 616 28.88 -5.61 -14.73
C THR A 616 29.59 -4.90 -13.59
N GLU A 617 30.90 -4.69 -13.71
CA GLU A 617 31.68 -3.96 -12.71
C GLU A 617 31.27 -2.48 -12.68
N ALA A 618 31.00 -1.87 -13.84
CA ALA A 618 30.47 -0.51 -13.89
C ALA A 618 29.07 -0.39 -13.23
N VAL A 619 28.15 -1.32 -13.50
CA VAL A 619 26.83 -1.37 -12.88
C VAL A 619 26.93 -1.61 -11.38
N ARG A 620 27.82 -2.51 -10.94
CA ARG A 620 28.07 -2.82 -9.54
C ARG A 620 28.65 -1.65 -8.77
N GLU A 621 29.67 -1.00 -9.33
CA GLU A 621 30.32 0.15 -8.69
C GLU A 621 29.38 1.36 -8.61
N GLU A 622 28.61 1.65 -9.66
CA GLU A 622 27.64 2.74 -9.61
C GLU A 622 26.48 2.41 -8.66
N LEU A 623 26.03 1.16 -8.59
CA LEU A 623 25.03 0.72 -7.62
C LEU A 623 25.55 0.81 -6.18
N ALA A 624 26.76 0.34 -5.92
CA ALA A 624 27.42 0.45 -4.62
C ALA A 624 27.66 1.92 -4.22
N ALA A 625 27.99 2.78 -5.19
CA ALA A 625 28.15 4.21 -4.96
C ALA A 625 26.80 4.94 -4.71
N VAL A 626 25.69 4.41 -5.22
CA VAL A 626 24.34 4.93 -4.97
C VAL A 626 23.79 4.44 -3.63
N LEU A 627 24.13 3.22 -3.19
CA LEU A 627 23.63 2.59 -1.96
C LEU A 627 24.54 2.75 -0.74
N GLY A 628 25.83 3.05 -0.92
CA GLY A 628 26.78 3.31 0.16
C GLY A 628 27.34 2.07 0.86
N HIS A 629 27.07 0.87 0.35
CA HIS A 629 27.67 -0.39 0.79
C HIS A 629 27.92 -1.31 -0.40
N ALA A 630 28.73 -2.37 -0.20
CA ALA A 630 28.92 -3.39 -1.22
C ALA A 630 27.59 -4.09 -1.51
N VAL A 631 27.31 -4.30 -2.78
CA VAL A 631 26.02 -4.83 -3.26
C VAL A 631 26.27 -6.16 -3.94
N ASP A 632 25.45 -7.14 -3.61
CA ASP A 632 25.44 -8.42 -4.29
C ASP A 632 24.94 -8.22 -5.72
N VAL A 633 25.65 -8.77 -6.69
CA VAL A 633 25.35 -8.59 -8.12
C VAL A 633 24.01 -9.21 -8.51
N ASP A 634 23.58 -10.23 -7.76
CA ASP A 634 22.33 -10.95 -8.01
C ASP A 634 21.17 -10.48 -7.11
N ALA A 635 21.42 -9.53 -6.20
CA ALA A 635 20.36 -8.97 -5.36
C ALA A 635 19.49 -7.97 -6.15
N PRO A 636 18.16 -8.05 -6.02
CA PRO A 636 17.26 -7.10 -6.67
C PRO A 636 17.52 -5.66 -6.20
N PHE A 637 17.62 -4.73 -7.14
CA PHE A 637 17.92 -3.32 -6.89
C PHE A 637 17.09 -2.75 -5.72
N TYR A 638 15.78 -2.99 -5.68
CA TYR A 638 14.89 -2.46 -4.64
C TYR A 638 15.11 -3.07 -3.25
N GLU A 639 15.59 -4.32 -3.17
CA GLU A 639 15.90 -5.01 -1.91
C GLU A 639 17.25 -4.57 -1.34
N THR A 640 18.14 -4.08 -2.20
CA THR A 640 19.42 -3.49 -1.80
C THR A 640 19.28 -2.05 -1.28
N GLY A 641 18.05 -1.52 -1.22
CA GLY A 641 17.76 -0.16 -0.81
C GLY A 641 17.60 0.83 -1.98
N LEU A 642 17.58 0.36 -3.24
CA LEU A 642 17.40 1.23 -4.41
C LEU A 642 15.93 1.64 -4.53
N THR A 643 15.60 2.85 -4.12
CA THR A 643 14.26 3.43 -4.29
C THR A 643 14.03 3.89 -5.74
N SER A 644 12.78 4.19 -6.13
CA SER A 644 12.44 4.76 -7.45
C SER A 644 13.24 6.03 -7.80
N VAL A 645 13.73 6.70 -6.76
CA VAL A 645 14.55 7.91 -6.83
C VAL A 645 16.06 7.59 -6.95
N LEU A 646 16.55 6.56 -6.24
CA LEU A 646 17.92 6.06 -6.40
C LEU A 646 18.14 5.35 -7.74
N LEU A 647 17.07 4.83 -8.34
CA LEU A 647 17.05 4.23 -9.67
C LEU A 647 17.21 5.26 -10.79
N VAL A 648 16.64 6.46 -10.64
CA VAL A 648 16.93 7.60 -11.53
C VAL A 648 18.39 8.02 -11.41
N ARG A 649 18.95 8.03 -10.18
CA ARG A 649 20.36 8.35 -9.93
C ARG A 649 21.31 7.30 -10.52
N LEU A 650 20.99 6.02 -10.38
CA LEU A 650 21.73 4.90 -10.98
C LEU A 650 21.70 4.99 -12.51
N ARG A 651 20.53 5.27 -13.09
CA ARG A 651 20.38 5.46 -14.54
C ARG A 651 21.28 6.55 -15.08
N THR A 652 21.22 7.77 -14.52
CA THR A 652 22.03 8.89 -14.99
C THR A 652 23.52 8.60 -14.91
N ARG A 653 23.98 7.96 -13.82
CA ARG A 653 25.40 7.59 -13.64
C ARG A 653 25.85 6.51 -14.62
N LEU A 654 24.97 5.56 -14.95
CA LEU A 654 25.25 4.54 -15.97
C LEU A 654 25.23 5.09 -17.39
N GLU A 655 24.31 6.01 -17.71
CA GLU A 655 24.27 6.70 -19.00
C GLU A 655 25.53 7.56 -19.22
N GLU A 656 26.00 8.27 -18.19
CA GLU A 656 27.25 9.05 -18.21
C GLU A 656 28.50 8.17 -18.33
N ARG A 657 28.53 7.03 -17.62
CA ARG A 657 29.68 6.13 -17.57
C ARG A 657 29.79 5.22 -18.81
N LEU A 658 28.66 4.82 -19.41
CA LEU A 658 28.59 3.93 -20.57
C LEU A 658 28.37 4.67 -21.90
N GLY A 659 28.04 5.97 -21.86
CA GLY A 659 27.85 6.81 -23.05
C GLY A 659 26.65 6.42 -23.92
N THR A 660 25.71 5.63 -23.39
CA THR A 660 24.53 5.11 -24.10
C THR A 660 23.25 5.43 -23.32
N PRO A 661 22.14 5.85 -23.97
CA PRO A 661 20.87 6.10 -23.29
C PRO A 661 20.24 4.79 -22.81
N ILE A 662 19.74 4.76 -21.58
CA ILE A 662 19.14 3.57 -20.97
C ILE A 662 17.64 3.85 -20.73
N ALA A 663 16.78 3.04 -21.32
CA ALA A 663 15.33 3.19 -21.15
C ALA A 663 14.95 3.05 -19.66
N HIS A 664 14.01 3.87 -19.19
CA HIS A 664 13.60 3.85 -17.78
C HIS A 664 13.05 2.49 -17.33
N THR A 665 12.40 1.76 -18.24
CA THR A 665 11.84 0.43 -17.98
C THR A 665 12.91 -0.65 -17.86
N ALA A 666 14.13 -0.44 -18.38
CA ALA A 666 15.19 -1.44 -18.35
C ALA A 666 15.60 -1.83 -16.92
N PHE A 667 15.54 -0.92 -15.95
CA PHE A 667 15.81 -1.20 -14.54
C PHE A 667 14.69 -1.98 -13.84
N PHE A 668 13.49 -2.02 -14.44
CA PHE A 668 12.34 -2.80 -13.95
C PHE A 668 12.28 -4.17 -14.63
N GLU A 669 12.63 -4.23 -15.91
CA GLU A 669 12.72 -5.44 -16.71
C GLU A 669 13.95 -6.28 -16.31
N HIS A 670 15.03 -5.61 -15.87
CA HIS A 670 16.31 -6.21 -15.49
C HIS A 670 16.75 -5.71 -14.10
N PRO A 671 16.15 -6.21 -13.01
CA PRO A 671 16.23 -5.58 -11.69
C PRO A 671 17.47 -5.99 -10.87
N THR A 672 18.56 -6.48 -11.47
CA THR A 672 19.80 -6.87 -10.77
C THR A 672 21.01 -6.36 -11.53
N VAL A 673 22.19 -6.25 -10.88
CA VAL A 673 23.42 -5.84 -11.57
C VAL A 673 23.71 -6.79 -12.72
N SER A 674 23.59 -8.09 -12.48
CA SER A 674 23.84 -9.16 -13.45
C SER A 674 22.88 -9.08 -14.65
N SER A 675 21.58 -8.93 -14.41
CA SER A 675 20.58 -8.89 -15.49
C SER A 675 20.59 -7.58 -16.27
N LEU A 676 20.87 -6.45 -15.61
CA LEU A 676 20.99 -5.15 -16.27
C LEU A 676 22.28 -5.08 -17.10
N ALA A 677 23.40 -5.59 -16.58
CA ALA A 677 24.66 -5.61 -17.32
C ALA A 677 24.61 -6.52 -18.55
N ALA A 678 23.93 -7.66 -18.46
CA ALA A 678 23.68 -8.53 -19.61
C ALA A 678 22.84 -7.81 -20.69
N HIS A 679 21.76 -7.13 -20.31
CA HIS A 679 20.93 -6.35 -21.23
C HIS A 679 21.67 -5.17 -21.89
N LEU A 680 22.51 -4.47 -21.12
CA LEU A 680 23.32 -3.35 -21.61
C LEU A 680 24.50 -3.79 -22.47
N SER A 681 24.97 -5.04 -22.31
CA SER A 681 26.02 -5.63 -23.13
C SER A 681 25.48 -6.15 -24.47
N ASP A 682 24.24 -6.67 -24.49
CA ASP A 682 23.54 -7.12 -25.71
C ASP A 682 23.15 -5.95 -26.62
N THR A 683 22.84 -4.78 -26.07
CA THR A 683 22.50 -3.58 -26.85
C THR A 683 23.71 -2.91 -27.52
N ALA A 684 24.93 -3.32 -27.16
CA ALA A 684 26.19 -2.82 -27.73
C ALA A 684 26.68 -3.64 -28.95
N VAL A 685 26.07 -4.79 -29.25
CA VAL A 685 26.46 -5.66 -30.38
C VAL A 685 25.29 -5.77 -31.38
N PRO A 686 25.49 -5.46 -32.68
CA PRO A 686 24.41 -5.57 -33.66
C PRO A 686 23.98 -7.03 -33.88
N ASP A 687 22.67 -7.24 -33.75
CA ASP A 687 21.83 -8.39 -34.11
C ASP A 687 22.48 -9.44 -35.04
N THR A 688 22.82 -10.61 -34.47
CA THR A 688 22.96 -11.86 -35.24
C THR A 688 22.50 -13.08 -34.43
N ALA A 689 21.38 -13.67 -34.89
CA ALA A 689 20.98 -15.08 -34.78
C ALA A 689 21.07 -15.79 -33.40
N VAL A 690 19.88 -16.08 -32.85
CA VAL A 690 19.62 -16.99 -31.72
C VAL A 690 20.35 -18.34 -31.89
N PRO A 691 21.24 -18.76 -30.97
CA PRO A 691 21.69 -20.14 -30.87
C PRO A 691 20.80 -20.94 -29.89
N GLU A 692 20.33 -22.09 -30.34
CA GLU A 692 19.63 -23.11 -29.56
C GLU A 692 20.44 -23.55 -28.31
N LEU A 693 19.81 -23.51 -27.14
CA LEU A 693 20.32 -24.18 -25.93
C LEU A 693 20.14 -25.71 -26.05
N PRO A 694 21.12 -26.52 -25.61
CA PRO A 694 21.08 -27.97 -25.77
C PRO A 694 20.10 -28.65 -24.81
N ALA A 695 19.49 -29.72 -25.30
CA ALA A 695 18.53 -30.59 -24.62
C ALA A 695 19.12 -31.35 -23.40
N PRO A 696 18.28 -31.82 -22.45
CA PRO A 696 18.71 -32.21 -21.10
C PRO A 696 19.40 -33.58 -21.05
N GLY A 697 20.61 -33.59 -20.49
CA GLY A 697 21.41 -34.78 -20.21
C GLY A 697 21.09 -35.38 -18.83
N ALA A 698 20.89 -36.70 -18.83
CA ALA A 698 20.60 -37.63 -17.75
C ALA A 698 21.16 -37.32 -16.34
N ALA A 699 20.31 -37.63 -15.35
CA ALA A 699 20.59 -37.62 -13.92
C ALA A 699 21.85 -38.43 -13.53
N ALA A 700 22.67 -37.84 -12.65
CA ALA A 700 23.70 -38.54 -11.87
C ALA A 700 23.26 -38.66 -10.39
N PRO A 701 23.65 -39.74 -9.68
CA PRO A 701 23.06 -40.13 -8.40
C PRO A 701 23.85 -39.59 -7.20
N GLY A 702 23.16 -38.95 -6.25
CA GLY A 702 23.75 -38.52 -4.97
C GLY A 702 23.01 -37.41 -4.22
N GLY A 703 22.06 -36.71 -4.84
CA GLY A 703 21.21 -35.71 -4.17
C GLY A 703 19.98 -36.32 -3.53
N GLU A 704 19.55 -35.79 -2.37
CA GLU A 704 18.31 -36.20 -1.71
C GLU A 704 17.10 -36.11 -2.66
N ASP A 705 16.24 -37.13 -2.66
CA ASP A 705 15.09 -37.22 -3.54
C ASP A 705 14.06 -36.13 -3.21
N ARG A 706 13.92 -35.14 -4.11
CA ARG A 706 13.00 -34.01 -3.93
C ARG A 706 11.56 -34.29 -4.37
N ARG A 707 11.24 -35.53 -4.77
CA ARG A 707 9.91 -35.92 -5.24
C ARG A 707 9.02 -36.33 -4.07
N VAL A 708 7.75 -35.95 -4.14
CA VAL A 708 6.76 -36.29 -3.11
C VAL A 708 5.68 -37.19 -3.72
N ALA A 709 5.40 -38.31 -3.07
CA ALA A 709 4.35 -39.25 -3.43
C ALA A 709 3.02 -38.85 -2.80
N VAL A 710 1.94 -38.98 -3.57
CA VAL A 710 0.58 -39.07 -3.04
C VAL A 710 0.35 -40.53 -2.68
N VAL A 711 0.25 -40.83 -1.39
CA VAL A 711 0.14 -42.20 -0.86
C VAL A 711 -1.25 -42.54 -0.33
N GLY A 712 -2.10 -41.53 -0.13
CA GLY A 712 -3.51 -41.70 0.21
C GLY A 712 -4.32 -40.51 -0.29
N LEU A 713 -5.62 -40.70 -0.54
CA LEU A 713 -6.53 -39.63 -0.94
C LEU A 713 -7.97 -40.00 -0.57
N ALA A 714 -8.74 -39.00 -0.16
CA ALA A 714 -10.16 -39.14 0.16
C ALA A 714 -10.90 -37.86 -0.22
N LEU A 715 -12.20 -37.97 -0.51
CA LEU A 715 -13.03 -36.84 -0.93
C LEU A 715 -14.51 -37.04 -0.63
N ARG A 716 -15.24 -35.93 -0.58
CA ARG A 716 -16.68 -35.79 -0.74
C ARG A 716 -16.92 -34.64 -1.72
N LEU A 717 -17.45 -34.96 -2.89
CA LEU A 717 -17.77 -34.01 -3.97
C LEU A 717 -19.20 -34.27 -4.47
N PRO A 718 -19.83 -33.32 -5.18
CA PRO A 718 -21.16 -33.49 -5.72
C PRO A 718 -21.25 -34.74 -6.60
N GLY A 719 -22.22 -35.61 -6.27
CA GLY A 719 -22.41 -36.90 -6.93
C GLY A 719 -21.37 -37.97 -6.62
N ALA A 720 -20.39 -37.73 -5.74
CA ALA A 720 -19.33 -38.67 -5.39
C ALA A 720 -18.83 -38.54 -3.94
N ASP A 721 -19.08 -39.58 -3.15
CA ASP A 721 -18.58 -39.76 -1.79
C ASP A 721 -17.23 -40.49 -1.71
N THR A 722 -16.73 -41.00 -2.83
CA THR A 722 -15.50 -41.79 -2.92
C THR A 722 -14.71 -41.46 -4.20
N PRO A 723 -13.38 -41.63 -4.20
CA PRO A 723 -12.56 -41.44 -5.40
C PRO A 723 -12.99 -42.33 -6.57
N GLU A 724 -13.46 -43.54 -6.31
CA GLU A 724 -13.93 -44.51 -7.31
C GLU A 724 -15.21 -44.02 -7.99
N ARG A 725 -16.17 -43.50 -7.21
CA ARG A 725 -17.39 -42.90 -7.74
C ARG A 725 -17.10 -41.61 -8.49
N PHE A 726 -16.17 -40.80 -7.98
CA PHE A 726 -15.73 -39.59 -8.67
C PHE A 726 -15.08 -39.91 -10.02
N TRP A 727 -14.24 -40.95 -10.08
CA TRP A 727 -13.68 -41.43 -11.35
C TRP A 727 -14.76 -41.86 -12.34
N ALA A 728 -15.78 -42.61 -11.90
CA ALA A 728 -16.88 -43.01 -12.75
C ALA A 728 -17.62 -41.79 -13.33
N ASN A 729 -17.92 -40.79 -12.49
CA ASN A 729 -18.57 -39.55 -12.92
C ASN A 729 -17.72 -38.78 -13.95
N LEU A 730 -16.40 -38.66 -13.71
CA LEU A 730 -15.48 -38.00 -14.63
C LEU A 730 -15.41 -38.72 -15.99
N ARG A 731 -15.26 -40.05 -15.97
CA ARG A 731 -15.22 -40.89 -17.18
C ARG A 731 -16.50 -40.74 -18.00
N ASP A 732 -17.65 -40.73 -17.34
CA ASP A 732 -18.97 -40.71 -17.98
C ASP A 732 -19.46 -39.28 -18.29
N GLY A 733 -18.66 -38.25 -17.97
CA GLY A 733 -18.97 -36.85 -18.24
C GLY A 733 -20.17 -36.31 -17.46
N VAL A 734 -20.39 -36.82 -16.24
CA VAL A 734 -21.54 -36.48 -15.40
C VAL A 734 -21.44 -35.03 -14.90
N ASP A 735 -22.52 -34.27 -15.12
CA ASP A 735 -22.80 -32.99 -14.46
C ASP A 735 -23.61 -33.25 -13.19
N SER A 736 -23.01 -32.96 -12.05
CA SER A 736 -23.56 -33.16 -10.71
C SER A 736 -24.13 -31.88 -10.10
N VAL A 737 -24.19 -30.79 -10.86
CA VAL A 737 -24.91 -29.57 -10.46
C VAL A 737 -26.41 -29.85 -10.49
N ARG A 738 -27.09 -29.61 -9.38
CA ARG A 738 -28.55 -29.75 -9.26
C ARG A 738 -29.25 -28.42 -9.47
N VAL A 739 -30.45 -28.49 -10.05
CA VAL A 739 -31.39 -27.37 -10.12
C VAL A 739 -32.54 -27.66 -9.16
N PHE A 740 -32.85 -26.73 -8.28
CA PHE A 740 -33.83 -26.90 -7.20
C PHE A 740 -35.22 -26.43 -7.63
N GLY A 741 -36.24 -27.22 -7.29
CA GLY A 741 -37.64 -26.86 -7.48
C GLY A 741 -38.16 -25.91 -6.40
N GLU A 742 -39.37 -25.39 -6.62
CA GLU A 742 -40.05 -24.47 -5.69
C GLU A 742 -40.19 -25.03 -4.26
N GLU A 743 -40.48 -26.34 -4.14
CA GLU A 743 -40.64 -27.00 -2.84
C GLU A 743 -39.30 -27.12 -2.08
N GLU A 744 -38.22 -27.45 -2.78
CA GLU A 744 -36.86 -27.53 -2.21
C GLU A 744 -36.39 -26.15 -1.74
N LEU A 745 -36.58 -25.11 -2.55
CA LEU A 745 -36.24 -23.73 -2.18
C LEU A 745 -37.05 -23.26 -0.95
N ALA A 746 -38.33 -23.65 -0.86
CA ALA A 746 -39.15 -23.32 0.32
C ALA A 746 -38.67 -24.08 1.57
N ALA A 747 -38.30 -25.35 1.43
CA ALA A 747 -37.77 -26.17 2.52
C ALA A 747 -36.40 -25.66 3.00
N ALA A 748 -35.58 -25.12 2.10
CA ALA A 748 -34.34 -24.41 2.40
C ALA A 748 -34.56 -23.04 3.07
N GLY A 749 -35.82 -22.62 3.25
CA GLY A 749 -36.21 -21.43 3.99
C GLY A 749 -36.26 -20.13 3.19
N LEU A 750 -36.30 -20.19 1.84
CA LEU A 750 -36.51 -19.00 1.02
C LEU A 750 -38.00 -18.57 1.03
N THR A 751 -38.26 -17.29 1.26
CA THR A 751 -39.61 -16.72 1.22
C THR A 751 -40.17 -16.69 -0.21
N PRO A 752 -41.50 -16.61 -0.41
CA PRO A 752 -42.10 -16.42 -1.74
C PRO A 752 -41.48 -15.25 -2.53
N GLU A 753 -41.16 -14.14 -1.86
CA GLU A 753 -40.55 -12.96 -2.48
C GLU A 753 -39.11 -13.22 -2.92
N GLN A 754 -38.34 -13.98 -2.14
CA GLN A 754 -36.96 -14.36 -2.50
C GLN A 754 -36.94 -15.32 -3.68
N ARG A 755 -37.88 -16.28 -3.72
CA ARG A 755 -38.03 -17.23 -4.82
C ARG A 755 -38.47 -16.55 -6.12
N GLY A 756 -39.31 -15.52 -6.03
CA GLY A 756 -39.73 -14.70 -7.17
C GLY A 756 -38.76 -13.58 -7.57
N ALA A 757 -37.60 -13.44 -6.91
CA ALA A 757 -36.70 -12.33 -7.14
C ALA A 757 -36.02 -12.40 -8.53
N PRO A 758 -35.94 -11.28 -9.28
CA PRO A 758 -35.20 -11.25 -10.54
C PRO A 758 -33.73 -11.66 -10.35
N GLY A 759 -33.23 -12.55 -11.21
CA GLY A 759 -31.83 -13.00 -11.19
C GLY A 759 -31.51 -14.14 -10.22
N LEU A 760 -32.50 -14.71 -9.52
CA LEU A 760 -32.30 -15.95 -8.76
C LEU A 760 -32.00 -17.12 -9.71
N VAL A 761 -30.89 -17.82 -9.44
CA VAL A 761 -30.47 -19.03 -10.12
C VAL A 761 -30.50 -20.17 -9.10
N PRO A 762 -31.52 -21.05 -9.14
CA PRO A 762 -31.70 -22.10 -8.14
C PRO A 762 -30.84 -23.32 -8.48
N ALA A 763 -29.52 -23.15 -8.58
CA ALA A 763 -28.59 -24.24 -8.93
C ALA A 763 -27.33 -24.24 -8.07
N ALA A 764 -26.88 -25.43 -7.66
CA ALA A 764 -25.61 -25.63 -6.96
C ALA A 764 -25.15 -27.10 -7.02
N GLY A 765 -23.85 -27.34 -6.87
CA GLY A 765 -23.29 -28.66 -6.57
C GLY A 765 -23.38 -28.95 -5.07
N ILE A 766 -24.12 -29.97 -4.66
CA ILE A 766 -24.36 -30.29 -3.23
C ILE A 766 -23.71 -31.62 -2.82
N LEU A 767 -23.44 -31.77 -1.53
CA LEU A 767 -22.98 -33.01 -0.92
C LEU A 767 -24.17 -33.78 -0.32
N ASP A 768 -24.16 -35.10 -0.51
CA ASP A 768 -25.07 -36.01 0.17
C ASP A 768 -24.60 -36.23 1.62
N GLY A 769 -25.53 -36.45 2.55
CA GLY A 769 -25.21 -36.86 3.94
C GLY A 769 -24.47 -35.82 4.79
N VAL A 770 -24.54 -34.53 4.45
CA VAL A 770 -23.79 -33.45 5.16
C VAL A 770 -24.04 -33.38 6.68
N GLU A 771 -25.18 -33.89 7.15
CA GLU A 771 -25.52 -33.93 8.58
C GLU A 771 -25.01 -35.17 9.31
N GLU A 772 -24.61 -36.21 8.57
CA GLU A 772 -24.10 -37.47 9.12
C GLU A 772 -22.67 -37.27 9.65
N PHE A 773 -22.38 -37.78 10.84
CA PHE A 773 -21.03 -37.73 11.44
C PHE A 773 -20.93 -38.71 12.62
N ASP A 774 -19.88 -39.55 12.65
CA ASP A 774 -19.62 -40.47 13.78
C ASP A 774 -18.91 -39.75 14.94
N ALA A 775 -19.69 -39.07 15.76
CA ALA A 775 -19.17 -38.30 16.88
C ALA A 775 -18.42 -39.15 17.93
N ASP A 776 -18.90 -40.37 18.19
CA ASP A 776 -18.33 -41.24 19.21
C ASP A 776 -16.94 -41.75 18.78
N PHE A 777 -16.77 -42.09 17.50
CA PHE A 777 -15.49 -42.48 16.93
C PHE A 777 -14.41 -41.40 17.11
N PHE A 778 -14.73 -40.13 16.88
CA PHE A 778 -13.81 -39.00 17.06
C PHE A 778 -13.78 -38.43 18.50
N GLY A 779 -14.48 -39.06 19.44
CA GLY A 779 -14.55 -38.64 20.84
C GLY A 779 -15.18 -37.25 21.03
N MET A 780 -16.07 -36.84 20.13
CA MET A 780 -16.77 -35.56 20.19
C MET A 780 -18.08 -35.72 20.96
N SER A 781 -18.31 -34.85 21.95
CA SER A 781 -19.58 -34.88 22.69
C SER A 781 -20.75 -34.44 21.78
N PRO A 782 -21.99 -34.90 22.01
CA PRO A 782 -23.15 -34.50 21.21
C PRO A 782 -23.31 -32.97 21.10
N LYS A 783 -23.01 -32.25 22.18
CA LYS A 783 -23.07 -30.78 22.22
C LYS A 783 -22.00 -30.13 21.35
N GLU A 784 -20.78 -30.65 21.38
CA GLU A 784 -19.69 -30.15 20.52
C GLU A 784 -19.98 -30.42 19.05
N THR A 785 -20.48 -31.61 18.73
CA THR A 785 -20.87 -32.00 17.37
C THR A 785 -21.94 -31.06 16.81
N GLN A 786 -22.97 -30.74 17.60
CA GLN A 786 -24.02 -29.78 17.22
C GLN A 786 -23.48 -28.37 16.94
N LEU A 787 -22.42 -27.96 17.64
CA LEU A 787 -21.80 -26.65 17.46
C LEU A 787 -20.76 -26.63 16.34
N THR A 788 -20.36 -27.79 15.82
CA THR A 788 -19.31 -27.92 14.81
C THR A 788 -19.90 -27.94 13.40
N HIS A 789 -19.43 -27.02 12.57
CA HIS A 789 -19.86 -26.89 11.19
C HIS A 789 -19.64 -28.20 10.41
N PRO A 790 -20.55 -28.63 9.52
CA PRO A 790 -20.36 -29.84 8.71
C PRO A 790 -19.04 -29.87 7.94
N ALA A 791 -18.57 -28.73 7.42
CA ALA A 791 -17.27 -28.65 6.75
C ALA A 791 -16.12 -29.19 7.63
N HIS A 792 -16.13 -28.88 8.94
CA HIS A 792 -15.11 -29.37 9.88
C HIS A 792 -15.31 -30.85 10.24
N ARG A 793 -16.56 -31.29 10.35
CA ARG A 793 -16.92 -32.69 10.64
C ARG A 793 -16.47 -33.61 9.49
N LEU A 794 -16.91 -33.30 8.28
CA LEU A 794 -16.54 -34.03 7.06
C LEU A 794 -15.03 -33.97 6.80
N PHE A 795 -14.37 -32.84 7.02
CA PHE A 795 -12.92 -32.75 6.83
C PHE A 795 -12.15 -33.67 7.76
N LEU A 796 -12.62 -33.84 9.00
CA LEU A 796 -12.03 -34.76 9.97
C LEU A 796 -12.17 -36.22 9.52
N GLU A 797 -13.35 -36.61 9.02
CA GLU A 797 -13.59 -37.94 8.42
C GLU A 797 -12.68 -38.19 7.21
N VAL A 798 -12.64 -37.24 6.27
CA VAL A 798 -11.85 -37.35 5.05
C VAL A 798 -10.34 -37.40 5.35
N CYS A 799 -9.86 -36.71 6.39
CA CYS A 799 -8.49 -36.83 6.86
C CYS A 799 -8.18 -38.24 7.40
N HIS A 800 -9.11 -38.79 8.20
CA HIS A 800 -8.96 -40.15 8.72
C HIS A 800 -8.95 -41.19 7.59
N GLU A 801 -9.88 -41.10 6.64
CA GLU A 801 -9.94 -41.98 5.47
C GLU A 801 -8.67 -41.89 4.61
N ALA A 802 -8.11 -40.69 4.41
CA ALA A 802 -6.85 -40.53 3.68
C ALA A 802 -5.68 -41.23 4.39
N LEU A 803 -5.66 -41.20 5.74
CA LEU A 803 -4.70 -41.97 6.54
C LEU A 803 -4.94 -43.47 6.44
N GLU A 804 -6.19 -43.94 6.47
CA GLU A 804 -6.53 -45.35 6.28
C GLU A 804 -6.10 -45.87 4.91
N GLN A 805 -6.44 -45.13 3.85
CA GLN A 805 -6.05 -45.46 2.46
C GLN A 805 -4.52 -45.52 2.31
N GLY A 806 -3.79 -44.63 2.99
CA GLY A 806 -2.34 -44.65 3.01
C GLY A 806 -1.71 -45.69 3.93
N GLY A 807 -2.49 -46.36 4.79
CA GLY A 807 -1.98 -47.32 5.77
C GLY A 807 -1.42 -46.71 7.07
N TYR A 808 -1.74 -45.44 7.36
CA TYR A 808 -1.21 -44.65 8.49
C TYR A 808 -2.27 -44.24 9.52
N ALA A 809 -3.47 -44.83 9.50
CA ALA A 809 -4.52 -44.56 10.51
C ALA A 809 -4.11 -44.91 11.95
N ALA A 810 -3.15 -45.83 12.11
CA ALA A 810 -2.49 -46.16 13.37
C ALA A 810 -0.97 -45.96 13.24
N ALA A 811 -0.55 -44.77 12.77
CA ALA A 811 0.85 -44.41 12.67
C ALA A 811 1.57 -44.56 14.03
N ARG A 812 2.89 -44.78 13.97
CA ARG A 812 3.67 -44.95 15.19
C ARG A 812 3.70 -43.64 15.98
N PRO A 813 3.77 -43.68 17.32
CA PRO A 813 3.76 -42.47 18.15
C PRO A 813 4.88 -41.46 17.85
N ASP A 814 5.98 -41.92 17.26
CA ASP A 814 7.14 -41.13 16.85
C ASP A 814 7.02 -40.56 15.43
N THR A 815 5.96 -40.88 14.69
CA THR A 815 5.73 -40.36 13.33
C THR A 815 5.09 -38.97 13.40
N HIS A 816 5.79 -37.97 12.88
CA HIS A 816 5.30 -36.59 12.84
C HIS A 816 4.43 -36.35 11.61
N ILE A 817 3.10 -36.37 11.80
CA ILE A 817 2.13 -36.13 10.73
C ILE A 817 1.66 -34.67 10.79
N GLY A 818 1.97 -33.90 9.75
CA GLY A 818 1.48 -32.52 9.58
C GLY A 818 0.10 -32.45 8.95
N VAL A 819 -0.63 -31.36 9.20
CA VAL A 819 -1.95 -31.05 8.62
C VAL A 819 -1.92 -29.63 8.06
N PHE A 820 -2.12 -29.51 6.75
CA PHE A 820 -2.19 -28.23 6.03
C PHE A 820 -3.57 -28.13 5.41
N ALA A 821 -4.41 -27.24 5.92
CA ALA A 821 -5.81 -27.23 5.55
C ALA A 821 -6.43 -25.84 5.53
N GLY A 822 -7.41 -25.64 4.65
CA GLY A 822 -8.24 -24.44 4.65
C GLY A 822 -9.73 -24.77 4.60
N SER A 823 -10.54 -23.94 5.24
CA SER A 823 -12.00 -23.92 5.05
C SER A 823 -12.39 -22.62 4.37
N GLY A 824 -13.35 -22.65 3.44
CA GLY A 824 -13.76 -21.47 2.68
C GLY A 824 -14.45 -20.38 3.50
N MET A 825 -14.53 -19.17 2.92
CA MET A 825 -15.34 -18.04 3.39
C MET A 825 -16.86 -18.27 3.21
N ASN A 826 -17.25 -19.45 2.73
CA ASN A 826 -18.55 -19.74 2.13
C ASN A 826 -18.88 -18.66 1.09
N LEU A 827 -18.24 -18.74 -0.09
CA LEU A 827 -18.35 -17.80 -1.22
C LEU A 827 -19.76 -17.33 -1.60
N TYR A 828 -20.84 -17.94 -1.08
CA TYR A 828 -22.21 -17.64 -1.42
C TYR A 828 -23.09 -17.24 -0.22
N ASP A 829 -22.55 -17.25 1.01
CA ASP A 829 -23.27 -16.86 2.25
C ASP A 829 -23.64 -15.36 2.25
N HIS A 830 -22.78 -14.51 1.68
CA HIS A 830 -23.00 -13.06 1.62
C HIS A 830 -24.20 -12.64 0.73
N GLN A 831 -24.78 -13.57 -0.04
CA GLN A 831 -25.92 -13.31 -0.92
C GLN A 831 -27.28 -13.72 -0.33
N GLN A 832 -27.32 -14.37 0.84
CA GLN A 832 -28.55 -14.85 1.45
C GLN A 832 -28.69 -14.34 2.90
N PRO A 833 -29.82 -13.71 3.27
CA PRO A 833 -30.16 -13.53 4.67
C PRO A 833 -30.42 -14.91 5.31
N PRO A 834 -30.15 -15.09 6.61
CA PRO A 834 -30.26 -16.39 7.28
C PRO A 834 -31.67 -16.97 7.12
N ALA A 835 -31.75 -18.10 6.41
CA ALA A 835 -32.97 -18.85 6.22
C ALA A 835 -33.30 -19.59 7.52
N ASN A 836 -34.47 -19.29 8.07
CA ASN A 836 -34.92 -19.58 9.44
C ASN A 836 -34.14 -18.79 10.50
N GLY A 837 -34.87 -18.12 11.40
CA GLY A 837 -34.36 -17.36 12.55
C GLY A 837 -33.53 -18.14 13.58
N ALA A 838 -32.89 -19.25 13.20
CA ALA A 838 -31.66 -19.72 13.81
C ALA A 838 -30.52 -18.80 13.36
N ALA A 839 -30.41 -17.66 14.05
CA ALA A 839 -29.14 -16.98 14.14
C ALA A 839 -28.07 -18.05 14.42
N HIS A 840 -27.07 -18.15 13.55
CA HIS A 840 -25.90 -18.97 13.79
C HIS A 840 -25.15 -18.39 15.00
N GLY A 841 -25.61 -18.71 16.20
CA GLY A 841 -24.96 -18.34 17.47
C GLY A 841 -25.83 -17.68 18.54
N SER A 842 -27.08 -17.25 18.31
CA SER A 842 -27.97 -16.99 19.46
C SER A 842 -28.67 -18.29 19.86
N CYS A 843 -27.86 -19.22 20.38
CA CYS A 843 -28.35 -19.98 21.53
C CYS A 843 -28.72 -18.94 22.58
N GLY A 844 -30.01 -18.59 22.64
CA GLY A 844 -30.55 -17.73 23.68
C GLY A 844 -30.14 -18.29 25.04
N GLY A 845 -29.39 -17.49 25.80
CA GLY A 845 -29.07 -17.77 27.19
C GLY A 845 -27.64 -17.40 27.55
N THR A 846 -27.43 -16.18 28.04
CA THR A 846 -26.58 -15.81 29.20
C THR A 846 -25.15 -16.38 29.40
N ASP A 847 -24.59 -17.19 28.50
CA ASP A 847 -23.33 -17.93 28.71
C ASP A 847 -22.29 -17.69 27.59
N PRO A 848 -21.31 -16.79 27.80
CA PRO A 848 -20.22 -16.51 26.88
C PRO A 848 -19.38 -17.73 26.47
N ALA A 849 -19.31 -18.78 27.30
CA ALA A 849 -18.52 -19.97 27.00
C ALA A 849 -19.12 -20.79 25.85
N LEU A 850 -20.46 -20.85 25.78
CA LEU A 850 -21.17 -21.52 24.69
C LEU A 850 -20.96 -20.79 23.35
N GLY A 851 -20.94 -19.45 23.39
CA GLY A 851 -20.64 -18.62 22.21
C GLY A 851 -19.24 -18.88 21.67
N MET A 852 -18.24 -18.97 22.55
CA MET A 852 -16.86 -19.30 22.16
C MET A 852 -16.75 -20.70 21.54
N GLN A 853 -17.40 -21.71 22.12
CA GLN A 853 -17.42 -23.07 21.55
C GLN A 853 -18.04 -23.11 20.16
N ALA A 854 -19.10 -22.35 19.92
CA ALA A 854 -19.73 -22.23 18.61
C ALA A 854 -18.81 -21.55 17.59
N SER A 855 -18.04 -20.53 17.99
CA SER A 855 -17.05 -19.88 17.13
C SER A 855 -15.91 -20.85 16.74
N ILE A 856 -15.35 -21.59 17.70
CA ILE A 856 -14.34 -22.63 17.45
C ILE A 856 -14.87 -23.72 16.50
N GLY A 857 -16.18 -24.00 16.59
CA GLY A 857 -16.91 -24.93 15.74
C GLY A 857 -17.00 -24.56 14.26
N ARG A 858 -16.81 -23.28 13.90
CA ARG A 858 -17.08 -22.75 12.56
C ARG A 858 -15.92 -21.99 11.93
N GLN A 859 -15.02 -21.43 12.73
CA GLN A 859 -13.95 -20.59 12.22
C GLN A 859 -12.89 -21.41 11.49
N PRO A 860 -12.45 -20.99 10.29
CA PRO A 860 -11.46 -21.73 9.51
C PRO A 860 -10.13 -22.01 10.23
N ASP A 861 -9.75 -21.13 11.16
CA ASP A 861 -8.52 -21.20 11.96
C ASP A 861 -8.38 -22.52 12.74
N PHE A 862 -9.51 -23.15 13.07
CA PHE A 862 -9.54 -24.39 13.86
C PHE A 862 -9.66 -25.66 13.01
N LEU A 863 -9.68 -25.58 11.67
CA LEU A 863 -9.85 -26.76 10.82
C LEU A 863 -8.67 -27.74 10.98
N ALA A 864 -7.44 -27.27 10.74
CA ALA A 864 -6.23 -28.10 10.80
C ALA A 864 -5.92 -28.58 12.23
N THR A 865 -6.02 -27.68 13.20
CA THR A 865 -5.70 -27.97 14.61
C THR A 865 -6.70 -28.92 15.24
N ARG A 866 -7.98 -28.90 14.83
CA ARG A 866 -8.98 -29.89 15.26
C ARG A 866 -8.63 -31.28 14.75
N VAL A 867 -8.19 -31.41 13.50
CA VAL A 867 -7.75 -32.72 12.96
C VAL A 867 -6.54 -33.23 13.73
N ALA A 868 -5.52 -32.37 13.93
CA ALA A 868 -4.34 -32.74 14.70
C ALA A 868 -4.69 -33.18 16.12
N TYR A 869 -5.55 -32.42 16.81
CA TYR A 869 -6.00 -32.75 18.17
C TYR A 869 -6.80 -34.07 18.21
N ARG A 870 -7.75 -34.26 17.30
CA ARG A 870 -8.68 -35.40 17.32
C ARG A 870 -8.03 -36.71 16.90
N LEU A 871 -7.07 -36.64 15.97
CA LEU A 871 -6.35 -37.82 15.48
C LEU A 871 -5.00 -38.03 16.19
N GLY A 872 -4.63 -37.17 17.14
CA GLY A 872 -3.38 -37.28 17.90
C GLY A 872 -2.13 -37.06 17.05
N LEU A 873 -2.20 -36.18 16.04
CA LEU A 873 -1.10 -35.90 15.12
C LEU A 873 -0.19 -34.81 15.70
N THR A 874 1.12 -35.01 15.59
CA THR A 874 2.14 -34.19 16.29
C THR A 874 3.04 -33.38 15.36
N GLY A 875 2.76 -33.37 14.05
CA GLY A 875 3.43 -32.49 13.09
C GLY A 875 2.78 -31.09 13.01
N PRO A 876 3.26 -30.21 12.10
CA PRO A 876 2.71 -28.87 11.92
C PRO A 876 1.21 -28.89 11.60
N ALA A 877 0.39 -28.09 12.28
CA ALA A 877 -1.05 -27.97 12.02
C ALA A 877 -1.39 -26.53 11.61
N ILE A 878 -1.47 -26.30 10.29
CA ILE A 878 -1.50 -24.95 9.70
C ILE A 878 -2.80 -24.72 8.93
N GLY A 879 -3.51 -23.65 9.31
CA GLY A 879 -4.62 -23.09 8.55
C GLY A 879 -4.11 -22.30 7.33
N VAL A 880 -4.68 -22.54 6.15
CA VAL A 880 -4.32 -21.90 4.88
C VAL A 880 -5.52 -21.17 4.30
N GLN A 881 -5.36 -19.91 3.90
CA GLN A 881 -6.44 -19.08 3.34
C GLN A 881 -5.94 -18.24 2.16
N THR A 882 -6.25 -18.67 0.93
CA THR A 882 -5.88 -17.98 -0.32
C THR A 882 -7.03 -17.98 -1.35
N ALA A 883 -8.28 -18.01 -0.88
CA ALA A 883 -9.49 -18.14 -1.70
C ALA A 883 -9.48 -19.43 -2.56
N CYS A 884 -9.80 -19.36 -3.86
CA CYS A 884 -9.97 -20.54 -4.71
C CYS A 884 -8.69 -21.40 -4.88
N SER A 885 -7.50 -20.87 -4.56
CA SER A 885 -6.23 -21.60 -4.63
C SER A 885 -5.84 -22.31 -3.32
N THR A 886 -6.62 -22.13 -2.24
CA THR A 886 -6.31 -22.56 -0.87
C THR A 886 -5.80 -23.99 -0.77
N SER A 887 -6.49 -24.95 -1.39
CA SER A 887 -6.10 -26.37 -1.33
C SER A 887 -4.77 -26.68 -2.04
N LEU A 888 -4.45 -26.01 -3.16
CA LEU A 888 -3.16 -26.23 -3.85
C LEU A 888 -2.00 -25.56 -3.11
N VAL A 889 -2.25 -24.42 -2.45
CA VAL A 889 -1.27 -23.81 -1.55
C VAL A 889 -1.02 -24.71 -0.33
N ALA A 890 -2.07 -25.34 0.22
CA ALA A 890 -1.91 -26.33 1.29
C ALA A 890 -1.04 -27.53 0.85
N VAL A 891 -1.22 -28.03 -0.37
CA VAL A 891 -0.35 -29.07 -0.96
C VAL A 891 1.08 -28.55 -1.13
N HIS A 892 1.27 -27.31 -1.61
CA HIS A 892 2.59 -26.71 -1.74
C HIS A 892 3.34 -26.65 -0.40
N LEU A 893 2.67 -26.19 0.66
CA LEU A 893 3.24 -26.09 2.01
C LEU A 893 3.53 -27.48 2.60
N ALA A 894 2.63 -28.45 2.43
CA ALA A 894 2.86 -29.83 2.85
C ALA A 894 4.08 -30.45 2.15
N VAL A 895 4.25 -30.20 0.84
CA VAL A 895 5.45 -30.61 0.10
C VAL A 895 6.71 -29.95 0.68
N GLN A 896 6.67 -28.65 1.00
CA GLN A 896 7.83 -27.97 1.59
C GLN A 896 8.18 -28.55 2.98
N ALA A 897 7.18 -28.80 3.83
CA ALA A 897 7.40 -29.37 5.16
C ALA A 897 8.03 -30.77 5.11
N LEU A 898 7.58 -31.62 4.18
CA LEU A 898 8.16 -32.96 3.96
C LEU A 898 9.61 -32.89 3.46
N LEU A 899 9.90 -31.95 2.55
CA LEU A 899 11.26 -31.77 2.02
C LEU A 899 12.19 -31.08 3.03
N GLY A 900 11.65 -30.24 3.91
CA GLY A 900 12.36 -29.60 5.01
C GLY A 900 12.58 -30.51 6.22
N GLY A 901 11.93 -31.67 6.28
CA GLY A 901 12.02 -32.60 7.41
C GLY A 901 11.22 -32.16 8.64
N GLU A 902 10.26 -31.24 8.47
CA GLU A 902 9.34 -30.80 9.54
C GLU A 902 8.22 -31.81 9.80
N ALA A 903 7.98 -32.72 8.86
CA ALA A 903 7.01 -33.80 8.97
C ALA A 903 7.48 -35.05 8.19
N ASP A 904 7.12 -36.23 8.70
CA ASP A 904 7.35 -37.51 8.03
C ASP A 904 6.26 -37.82 6.99
N LEU A 905 5.02 -37.43 7.32
CA LEU A 905 3.85 -37.44 6.45
C LEU A 905 3.09 -36.11 6.57
N ALA A 906 2.36 -35.73 5.53
CA ALA A 906 1.54 -34.53 5.59
C ALA A 906 0.16 -34.75 4.94
N LEU A 907 -0.90 -34.41 5.66
CA LEU A 907 -2.25 -34.25 5.12
C LEU A 907 -2.37 -32.85 4.52
N ALA A 908 -2.83 -32.76 3.28
CA ALA A 908 -3.11 -31.50 2.61
C ALA A 908 -4.53 -31.52 2.03
N GLY A 909 -5.34 -30.51 2.32
CA GLY A 909 -6.75 -30.53 1.95
C GLY A 909 -7.47 -29.20 2.11
N ALA A 910 -8.75 -29.20 1.73
CA ALA A 910 -9.65 -28.11 2.09
C ALA A 910 -11.11 -28.60 2.18
N ALA A 911 -11.94 -27.78 2.83
CA ALA A 911 -13.38 -27.98 2.94
C ALA A 911 -14.13 -26.70 2.56
N ALA A 912 -15.23 -26.85 1.82
CA ALA A 912 -16.15 -25.78 1.47
C ALA A 912 -17.56 -26.34 1.45
N VAL A 913 -18.37 -26.00 2.46
CA VAL A 913 -19.74 -26.50 2.59
C VAL A 913 -20.62 -25.32 2.96
N HIS A 914 -21.61 -25.05 2.14
CA HIS A 914 -22.61 -23.99 2.26
C HIS A 914 -23.89 -24.56 2.85
N LEU A 915 -24.53 -23.85 3.77
CA LEU A 915 -25.79 -24.27 4.38
C LEU A 915 -26.82 -23.12 4.41
N PRO A 916 -28.11 -23.39 4.14
CA PRO A 916 -28.63 -24.61 3.52
C PRO A 916 -28.09 -24.80 2.08
N GLN A 917 -27.90 -26.05 1.63
CA GLN A 917 -27.29 -26.31 0.31
C GLN A 917 -28.22 -25.95 -0.85
N GLU A 918 -29.52 -26.05 -0.64
CA GLU A 918 -30.58 -25.95 -1.64
C GLU A 918 -31.15 -24.52 -1.81
N THR A 919 -30.30 -23.49 -1.71
CA THR A 919 -30.74 -22.08 -1.81
C THR A 919 -30.49 -21.45 -3.18
N GLY A 920 -29.57 -21.99 -3.97
CA GLY A 920 -29.06 -21.33 -5.19
C GLY A 920 -28.33 -20.01 -4.88
N TYR A 921 -28.19 -19.16 -5.91
CA TYR A 921 -27.49 -17.88 -5.83
C TYR A 921 -28.16 -16.79 -6.70
N ARG A 922 -27.72 -15.53 -6.57
CA ARG A 922 -28.23 -14.42 -7.39
C ARG A 922 -27.19 -13.96 -8.40
N SER A 923 -27.56 -13.96 -9.68
CA SER A 923 -26.74 -13.39 -10.76
C SER A 923 -27.22 -11.96 -11.11
N HIS A 924 -26.27 -11.09 -11.43
CA HIS A 924 -26.50 -9.73 -11.88
C HIS A 924 -25.45 -9.35 -12.95
N PRO A 925 -25.69 -8.31 -13.76
CA PRO A 925 -24.71 -7.84 -14.73
C PRO A 925 -23.35 -7.57 -14.07
N GLY A 926 -22.26 -8.05 -14.70
CA GLY A 926 -20.89 -7.93 -14.18
C GLY A 926 -20.50 -8.94 -13.09
N SER A 927 -21.41 -9.84 -12.68
CA SER A 927 -21.08 -10.93 -11.75
C SER A 927 -20.24 -12.02 -12.42
N ILE A 928 -19.41 -12.71 -11.63
CA ILE A 928 -18.74 -13.95 -12.04
C ILE A 928 -19.67 -15.17 -12.03
N LEU A 929 -20.88 -15.02 -11.46
CA LEU A 929 -21.85 -16.10 -11.31
C LEU A 929 -22.72 -16.23 -12.57
N SER A 930 -22.78 -17.46 -13.10
CA SER A 930 -23.51 -17.77 -14.32
C SER A 930 -25.00 -17.47 -14.15
N PRO A 931 -25.61 -16.63 -15.00
CA PRO A 931 -27.06 -16.41 -14.99
C PRO A 931 -27.83 -17.63 -15.46
N THR A 932 -27.19 -18.59 -16.14
CA THR A 932 -27.84 -19.80 -16.66
C THR A 932 -27.68 -21.03 -15.77
N GLY A 933 -27.00 -20.91 -14.62
CA GLY A 933 -26.86 -22.02 -13.67
C GLY A 933 -25.93 -23.13 -14.14
N ARG A 934 -25.04 -22.87 -15.11
CA ARG A 934 -24.07 -23.86 -15.60
C ARG A 934 -22.69 -23.25 -15.80
N CYS A 935 -21.65 -23.97 -15.41
CA CYS A 935 -20.27 -23.62 -15.71
C CYS A 935 -19.89 -24.21 -17.08
N ARG A 936 -19.53 -23.36 -18.04
CA ARG A 936 -19.13 -23.75 -19.40
C ARG A 936 -17.69 -23.35 -19.69
N ALA A 937 -16.75 -23.96 -18.97
CA ALA A 937 -15.33 -23.66 -19.10
C ALA A 937 -14.87 -23.77 -20.57
N PHE A 938 -14.24 -22.71 -21.07
CA PHE A 938 -13.67 -22.59 -22.43
C PHE A 938 -14.66 -22.63 -23.60
N ASP A 939 -15.97 -22.66 -23.35
CA ASP A 939 -17.01 -22.65 -24.40
C ASP A 939 -17.33 -21.21 -24.87
N ALA A 940 -17.74 -21.05 -26.12
CA ALA A 940 -18.16 -19.76 -26.68
C ALA A 940 -19.35 -19.13 -25.92
N GLU A 941 -20.19 -19.96 -25.28
CA GLU A 941 -21.33 -19.51 -24.47
C GLU A 941 -20.99 -19.42 -22.96
N ALA A 942 -19.70 -19.31 -22.61
CA ALA A 942 -19.24 -19.06 -21.25
C ALA A 942 -19.85 -17.76 -20.68
N ASP A 943 -20.57 -17.89 -19.56
CA ASP A 943 -21.32 -16.80 -18.92
C ASP A 943 -21.10 -16.69 -17.41
N GLY A 944 -20.17 -17.47 -16.85
CA GLY A 944 -19.80 -17.45 -15.44
C GLY A 944 -19.68 -18.85 -14.83
N THR A 945 -19.57 -18.87 -13.51
CA THR A 945 -19.42 -20.09 -12.71
C THR A 945 -20.66 -20.39 -11.86
N VAL A 946 -20.77 -21.62 -11.36
CA VAL A 946 -21.86 -22.11 -10.50
C VAL A 946 -21.27 -22.54 -9.18
N GLY A 947 -21.92 -22.21 -8.06
CA GLY A 947 -21.45 -22.64 -6.74
C GLY A 947 -21.47 -24.16 -6.55
N GLY A 948 -20.46 -24.67 -5.84
CA GLY A 948 -20.38 -26.08 -5.45
C GLY A 948 -19.85 -26.24 -4.03
N ASN A 949 -20.12 -27.40 -3.45
CA ASN A 949 -19.64 -27.83 -2.14
C ASN A 949 -18.58 -28.93 -2.32
N GLY A 950 -17.59 -29.03 -1.44
CA GLY A 950 -16.56 -30.06 -1.55
C GLY A 950 -15.63 -30.14 -0.36
N VAL A 951 -15.20 -31.37 -0.05
CA VAL A 951 -14.20 -31.68 0.97
C VAL A 951 -13.24 -32.69 0.37
N ALA A 952 -11.94 -32.42 0.39
CA ALA A 952 -10.97 -33.36 -0.17
C ALA A 952 -9.58 -33.22 0.47
N VAL A 953 -8.89 -34.34 0.60
CA VAL A 953 -7.59 -34.46 1.26
C VAL A 953 -6.70 -35.45 0.51
N VAL A 954 -5.40 -35.14 0.45
CA VAL A 954 -4.34 -36.09 0.06
C VAL A 954 -3.37 -36.28 1.21
N LEU A 955 -2.86 -37.50 1.35
CA LEU A 955 -1.74 -37.85 2.22
C LEU A 955 -0.46 -37.90 1.40
N LEU A 956 0.53 -37.13 1.82
CA LEU A 956 1.78 -36.90 1.14
C LEU A 956 2.95 -37.47 1.94
N LYS A 957 3.93 -38.01 1.23
CA LYS A 957 5.17 -38.54 1.79
C LYS A 957 6.32 -38.40 0.80
N ARG A 958 7.56 -38.26 1.27
CA ARG A 958 8.72 -38.28 0.36
C ARG A 958 8.75 -39.59 -0.43
N LEU A 959 9.05 -39.52 -1.74
CA LEU A 959 8.94 -40.66 -2.63
C LEU A 959 9.91 -41.79 -2.26
N ASP A 960 11.15 -41.45 -1.92
CA ASP A 960 12.16 -42.42 -1.48
C ASP A 960 11.70 -43.21 -0.26
N ARG A 961 11.08 -42.54 0.72
CA ARG A 961 10.49 -43.16 1.91
C ARG A 961 9.24 -43.96 1.58
N ALA A 962 8.37 -43.43 0.71
CA ALA A 962 7.19 -44.14 0.27
C ALA A 962 7.53 -45.49 -0.40
N LEU A 963 8.55 -45.48 -1.27
CA LEU A 963 9.03 -46.70 -1.91
C LEU A 963 9.73 -47.65 -0.92
N ALA A 964 10.52 -47.11 0.01
CA ALA A 964 11.20 -47.91 1.03
C ALA A 964 10.21 -48.63 1.96
N ASP A 965 9.11 -47.96 2.31
CA ASP A 965 8.09 -48.47 3.21
C ASP A 965 7.03 -49.31 2.50
N GLY A 966 7.08 -49.39 1.16
CA GLY A 966 6.16 -50.19 0.34
C GLY A 966 4.79 -49.56 0.16
N ASP A 967 4.68 -48.24 0.30
CA ASP A 967 3.43 -47.50 0.16
C ASP A 967 2.89 -47.56 -1.29
N THR A 968 1.57 -47.48 -1.43
CA THR A 968 0.94 -47.35 -2.75
C THR A 968 1.10 -45.92 -3.25
N VAL A 969 1.93 -45.70 -4.28
CA VAL A 969 2.11 -44.39 -4.90
C VAL A 969 1.04 -44.16 -5.98
N HIS A 970 0.06 -43.31 -5.70
CA HIS A 970 -0.99 -42.96 -6.65
C HIS A 970 -0.50 -42.01 -7.75
N ALA A 971 0.34 -41.05 -7.37
CA ALA A 971 1.00 -40.09 -8.25
C ALA A 971 2.24 -39.52 -7.58
N VAL A 972 3.08 -38.85 -8.36
CA VAL A 972 4.28 -38.17 -7.86
C VAL A 972 4.20 -36.69 -8.24
N ILE A 973 4.30 -35.83 -7.23
CA ILE A 973 4.45 -34.39 -7.38
C ILE A 973 5.93 -34.12 -7.68
N LEU A 974 6.20 -33.71 -8.92
CA LEU A 974 7.56 -33.40 -9.36
C LEU A 974 7.99 -31.98 -8.94
N GLY A 975 7.07 -31.03 -8.92
CA GLY A 975 7.32 -29.65 -8.52
C GLY A 975 6.03 -28.88 -8.31
N SER A 976 6.08 -27.87 -7.45
CA SER A 976 4.97 -26.93 -7.20
C SER A 976 5.51 -25.52 -6.96
N ALA A 977 4.72 -24.51 -7.28
CA ALA A 977 5.07 -23.11 -7.11
C ALA A 977 3.84 -22.29 -6.73
N VAL A 978 4.06 -21.18 -6.04
CA VAL A 978 3.03 -20.21 -5.64
C VAL A 978 3.60 -18.82 -5.89
N ASN A 979 2.81 -17.93 -6.48
CA ASN A 979 3.12 -16.51 -6.62
C ASN A 979 1.83 -15.67 -6.53
N ASN A 980 1.93 -14.37 -6.81
CA ASN A 980 0.80 -13.48 -7.00
C ASN A 980 1.12 -12.46 -8.10
N ASP A 981 0.08 -11.78 -8.61
CA ASP A 981 0.20 -10.84 -9.73
C ASP A 981 0.82 -9.48 -9.36
N GLY A 982 0.96 -9.14 -8.08
CA GLY A 982 1.40 -7.83 -7.62
C GLY A 982 0.51 -6.68 -8.14
N ALA A 983 1.07 -5.48 -8.26
CA ALA A 983 0.38 -4.29 -8.80
C ALA A 983 0.30 -4.26 -10.34
N GLY A 984 0.88 -5.23 -11.04
CA GLY A 984 0.98 -5.29 -12.51
C GLY A 984 -0.31 -5.68 -13.25
N LYS A 985 -1.46 -5.63 -12.58
CA LYS A 985 -2.79 -5.99 -13.10
C LYS A 985 -3.74 -4.80 -13.08
N VAL A 986 -4.71 -4.80 -13.99
CA VAL A 986 -5.68 -3.69 -14.21
C VAL A 986 -6.61 -3.40 -13.03
N GLY A 987 -6.70 -4.30 -12.05
CA GLY A 987 -7.49 -4.10 -10.84
C GLY A 987 -7.26 -5.25 -9.85
N PHE A 988 -7.61 -5.05 -8.58
CA PHE A 988 -7.33 -6.01 -7.50
C PHE A 988 -7.87 -7.43 -7.78
N THR A 989 -9.06 -7.56 -8.37
CA THR A 989 -9.70 -8.85 -8.67
C THR A 989 -9.46 -9.37 -10.08
N ALA A 990 -8.76 -8.61 -10.94
CA ALA A 990 -8.50 -9.02 -12.32
C ALA A 990 -7.34 -10.02 -12.39
N PRO A 991 -7.42 -11.09 -13.21
CA PRO A 991 -6.33 -12.03 -13.37
C PRO A 991 -5.20 -11.44 -14.23
N GLY A 992 -3.93 -11.75 -13.90
CA GLY A 992 -2.76 -11.35 -14.68
C GLY A 992 -2.15 -12.48 -15.52
N VAL A 993 -1.95 -12.26 -16.83
CA VAL A 993 -1.28 -13.25 -17.71
C VAL A 993 0.18 -13.50 -17.29
N ALA A 994 0.91 -12.44 -16.92
CA ALA A 994 2.33 -12.53 -16.58
C ALA A 994 2.57 -13.35 -15.30
N GLY A 995 1.76 -13.13 -14.26
CA GLY A 995 1.83 -13.88 -13.01
C GLY A 995 1.52 -15.36 -13.22
N GLN A 996 0.46 -15.67 -13.95
CA GLN A 996 0.11 -17.06 -14.29
C GLN A 996 1.21 -17.76 -15.10
N ALA A 997 1.77 -17.10 -16.13
CA ALA A 997 2.89 -17.66 -16.88
C ALA A 997 4.14 -17.85 -15.98
N GLY A 998 4.39 -16.91 -15.06
CA GLY A 998 5.48 -16.98 -14.09
C GLY A 998 5.40 -18.21 -13.17
N VAL A 999 4.24 -18.48 -12.59
CA VAL A 999 4.07 -19.62 -11.67
C VAL A 999 4.18 -20.96 -12.40
N VAL A 1000 3.64 -21.06 -13.61
CA VAL A 1000 3.73 -22.29 -14.43
C VAL A 1000 5.18 -22.57 -14.81
N ARG A 1001 5.95 -21.56 -15.25
CA ARG A 1001 7.39 -21.73 -15.52
C ARG A 1001 8.16 -22.16 -14.29
N GLN A 1002 7.86 -21.57 -13.13
CA GLN A 1002 8.52 -21.91 -11.88
C GLN A 1002 8.22 -23.35 -11.44
N ALA A 1003 6.97 -23.81 -11.59
CA ALA A 1003 6.58 -25.18 -11.31
C ALA A 1003 7.31 -26.18 -12.23
N LEU A 1004 7.38 -25.89 -13.54
CA LEU A 1004 8.12 -26.71 -14.52
C LEU A 1004 9.62 -26.77 -14.22
N ARG A 1005 10.23 -25.63 -13.88
CA ARG A 1005 11.65 -25.56 -13.47
C ARG A 1005 11.91 -26.40 -12.22
N ARG A 1006 11.07 -26.26 -11.19
CA ARG A 1006 11.20 -27.06 -9.94
C ARG A 1006 11.00 -28.55 -10.19
N ALA A 1007 10.12 -28.89 -11.13
CA ALA A 1007 9.90 -30.27 -11.55
C ALA A 1007 11.07 -30.85 -12.38
N GLY A 1008 11.92 -30.00 -12.96
CA GLY A 1008 13.00 -30.42 -13.84
C GLY A 1008 12.50 -31.13 -15.11
N VAL A 1009 11.32 -30.74 -15.60
CA VAL A 1009 10.70 -31.36 -16.79
C VAL A 1009 10.45 -30.33 -17.89
N PRO A 1010 10.74 -30.65 -19.17
CA PRO A 1010 10.37 -29.77 -20.28
C PRO A 1010 8.84 -29.68 -20.44
N ALA A 1011 8.34 -28.48 -20.75
CA ALA A 1011 6.92 -28.19 -20.91
C ALA A 1011 6.26 -29.11 -21.96
N GLU A 1012 6.97 -29.41 -23.06
CA GLU A 1012 6.48 -30.28 -24.14
C GLU A 1012 6.25 -31.75 -23.75
N THR A 1013 6.70 -32.15 -22.56
CA THR A 1013 6.45 -33.49 -22.00
C THR A 1013 5.20 -33.54 -21.12
N VAL A 1014 4.67 -32.38 -20.73
CA VAL A 1014 3.38 -32.28 -20.03
C VAL A 1014 2.28 -32.31 -21.09
N SER A 1015 1.40 -33.30 -20.99
CA SER A 1015 0.40 -33.61 -22.03
C SER A 1015 -1.03 -33.32 -21.60
N TYR A 1016 -1.21 -32.86 -20.36
CA TYR A 1016 -2.47 -32.41 -19.82
C TYR A 1016 -2.26 -31.28 -18.81
N VAL A 1017 -3.15 -30.31 -18.76
CA VAL A 1017 -3.26 -29.31 -17.70
C VAL A 1017 -4.71 -29.28 -17.22
N GLU A 1018 -4.91 -29.51 -15.93
CA GLU A 1018 -6.16 -29.16 -15.26
C GLU A 1018 -6.11 -27.67 -14.95
N ALA A 1019 -6.98 -26.89 -15.56
CA ALA A 1019 -7.02 -25.45 -15.41
C ALA A 1019 -7.98 -25.01 -14.29
N HIS A 1020 -7.85 -23.76 -13.84
CA HIS A 1020 -8.87 -23.14 -13.02
C HIS A 1020 -10.21 -23.07 -13.77
N GLY A 1021 -10.23 -22.66 -15.04
CA GLY A 1021 -11.33 -22.85 -16.00
C GLY A 1021 -12.72 -22.61 -15.40
N THR A 1022 -13.06 -21.36 -15.15
CA THR A 1022 -14.28 -20.97 -14.40
C THR A 1022 -15.50 -20.78 -15.28
N GLY A 1023 -15.33 -20.78 -16.61
CA GLY A 1023 -16.40 -20.43 -17.54
C GLY A 1023 -16.68 -18.93 -17.55
N THR A 1024 -15.73 -18.10 -17.11
CA THR A 1024 -15.86 -16.64 -17.17
C THR A 1024 -15.28 -16.11 -18.47
N ARG A 1025 -15.94 -15.10 -19.06
CA ARG A 1025 -15.54 -14.53 -20.35
C ARG A 1025 -14.12 -13.97 -20.37
N LEU A 1026 -13.66 -13.43 -19.25
CA LEU A 1026 -12.32 -12.85 -19.13
C LEU A 1026 -11.28 -13.83 -18.58
N GLY A 1027 -11.66 -14.64 -17.57
CA GLY A 1027 -10.70 -15.50 -16.88
C GLY A 1027 -10.19 -16.63 -17.75
N ASP A 1028 -11.07 -17.29 -18.50
CA ASP A 1028 -10.71 -18.43 -19.33
C ASP A 1028 -9.72 -18.06 -20.45
N PRO A 1029 -9.89 -16.95 -21.22
CA PRO A 1029 -8.88 -16.51 -22.19
C PRO A 1029 -7.53 -16.13 -21.56
N VAL A 1030 -7.53 -15.44 -20.41
CA VAL A 1030 -6.29 -15.04 -19.71
C VAL A 1030 -5.47 -16.26 -19.29
N GLU A 1031 -6.13 -17.28 -18.75
CA GLU A 1031 -5.49 -18.53 -18.34
C GLU A 1031 -4.95 -19.32 -19.54
N PHE A 1032 -5.74 -19.40 -20.62
CA PHE A 1032 -5.33 -20.10 -21.82
C PHE A 1032 -4.13 -19.44 -22.51
N GLU A 1033 -4.11 -18.11 -22.56
CA GLU A 1033 -2.99 -17.32 -23.08
C GLU A 1033 -1.72 -17.55 -22.25
N ALA A 1034 -1.82 -17.52 -20.92
CA ALA A 1034 -0.68 -17.77 -20.04
C ALA A 1034 -0.09 -19.17 -20.23
N LEU A 1035 -0.94 -20.20 -20.29
CA LEU A 1035 -0.52 -21.57 -20.56
C LEU A 1035 0.07 -21.70 -21.97
N GLY A 1036 -0.55 -21.07 -22.98
CA GLY A 1036 -0.10 -21.11 -24.37
C GLY A 1036 1.32 -20.57 -24.54
N ARG A 1037 1.64 -19.45 -23.86
CA ARG A 1037 3.00 -18.89 -23.84
C ARG A 1037 4.01 -19.87 -23.29
N VAL A 1038 3.77 -20.40 -22.10
CA VAL A 1038 4.75 -21.26 -21.41
C VAL A 1038 4.93 -22.61 -22.10
N PHE A 1039 3.85 -23.22 -22.60
CA PHE A 1039 3.92 -24.51 -23.27
C PHE A 1039 4.41 -24.42 -24.73
N GLY A 1040 4.41 -23.22 -25.32
CA GLY A 1040 4.95 -22.98 -26.65
C GLY A 1040 6.44 -22.64 -26.65
N GLU A 1041 7.02 -22.30 -25.49
CA GLU A 1041 8.44 -21.94 -25.36
C GLU A 1041 9.34 -23.11 -25.78
N GLY A 1042 10.23 -22.85 -26.74
CA GLY A 1042 11.28 -23.81 -27.15
C GLY A 1042 10.80 -25.04 -27.92
N THR A 1043 9.55 -25.10 -28.38
CA THR A 1043 9.04 -26.23 -29.17
C THR A 1043 8.21 -25.78 -30.37
N ARG A 1044 8.26 -26.56 -31.47
CA ARG A 1044 7.39 -26.38 -32.64
C ARG A 1044 6.18 -27.29 -32.63
N ARG A 1045 6.01 -28.10 -31.58
CA ARG A 1045 4.89 -29.04 -31.46
C ARG A 1045 3.62 -28.27 -31.15
N THR A 1046 2.56 -28.58 -31.88
CA THR A 1046 1.23 -27.97 -31.69
C THR A 1046 0.23 -29.01 -31.17
N GLY A 1047 -0.79 -28.56 -30.44
CA GLY A 1047 -1.89 -29.39 -29.94
C GLY A 1047 -1.49 -30.61 -29.10
N PHE A 1048 -0.30 -30.60 -28.47
CA PHE A 1048 0.20 -31.76 -27.74
C PHE A 1048 -0.33 -31.81 -26.29
N CYS A 1049 -0.65 -30.65 -25.69
CA CYS A 1049 -1.14 -30.56 -24.32
C CYS A 1049 -2.67 -30.36 -24.30
N ALA A 1050 -3.39 -31.29 -23.69
CA ALA A 1050 -4.83 -31.12 -23.49
C ALA A 1050 -5.12 -30.24 -22.26
N VAL A 1051 -6.14 -29.39 -22.31
CA VAL A 1051 -6.58 -28.54 -21.20
C VAL A 1051 -8.03 -28.87 -20.86
N GLY A 1052 -8.33 -29.03 -19.57
CA GLY A 1052 -9.68 -29.29 -19.09
C GLY A 1052 -9.98 -28.62 -17.75
N SER A 1053 -11.24 -28.68 -17.33
CA SER A 1053 -11.70 -28.19 -16.02
C SER A 1053 -12.69 -29.17 -15.42
N VAL A 1054 -12.66 -29.33 -14.10
CA VAL A 1054 -13.58 -30.15 -13.31
C VAL A 1054 -14.85 -29.41 -12.92
N LYS A 1055 -14.83 -28.07 -12.95
CA LYS A 1055 -15.95 -27.23 -12.48
C LYS A 1055 -17.26 -27.50 -13.23
N PRO A 1056 -17.28 -27.81 -14.54
CA PRO A 1056 -18.51 -28.22 -15.21
C PRO A 1056 -19.14 -29.53 -14.68
N ASN A 1057 -18.37 -30.39 -13.99
CA ASN A 1057 -18.88 -31.62 -13.39
C ASN A 1057 -19.50 -31.41 -12.01
N ILE A 1058 -18.99 -30.45 -11.22
CA ILE A 1058 -19.28 -30.37 -9.77
C ILE A 1058 -19.58 -28.95 -9.26
N GLY A 1059 -19.55 -27.94 -10.12
CA GLY A 1059 -19.54 -26.54 -9.73
C GLY A 1059 -18.18 -26.09 -9.17
N HIS A 1060 -18.11 -24.85 -8.71
CA HIS A 1060 -16.94 -24.26 -8.09
C HIS A 1060 -16.95 -24.52 -6.58
N THR A 1061 -16.17 -25.51 -6.13
CA THR A 1061 -16.09 -25.93 -4.71
C THR A 1061 -15.20 -25.02 -3.85
N ASP A 1062 -15.27 -23.70 -4.06
CA ASP A 1062 -14.49 -22.66 -3.33
C ASP A 1062 -13.03 -23.06 -3.03
N SER A 1063 -12.66 -23.12 -1.74
CA SER A 1063 -11.31 -23.41 -1.26
C SER A 1063 -10.85 -24.84 -1.55
N CYS A 1064 -11.81 -25.75 -1.83
CA CYS A 1064 -11.56 -27.13 -2.25
C CYS A 1064 -11.41 -27.30 -3.78
N ALA A 1065 -11.61 -26.24 -4.58
CA ALA A 1065 -11.61 -26.32 -6.04
C ALA A 1065 -10.29 -26.87 -6.62
N GLY A 1066 -9.16 -26.45 -6.08
CA GLY A 1066 -7.84 -26.94 -6.48
C GLY A 1066 -7.64 -28.43 -6.18
N MET A 1067 -8.10 -28.90 -5.02
CA MET A 1067 -7.99 -30.31 -4.63
C MET A 1067 -8.81 -31.23 -5.54
N ALA A 1068 -10.02 -30.81 -5.94
CA ALA A 1068 -10.84 -31.57 -6.89
C ALA A 1068 -10.12 -31.75 -8.23
N GLY A 1069 -9.45 -30.70 -8.72
CA GLY A 1069 -8.62 -30.75 -9.93
C GLY A 1069 -7.38 -31.65 -9.78
N LEU A 1070 -6.71 -31.59 -8.62
CA LEU A 1070 -5.57 -32.47 -8.32
C LEU A 1070 -5.99 -33.94 -8.29
N ILE A 1071 -7.05 -34.29 -7.58
CA ILE A 1071 -7.51 -35.68 -7.47
C ILE A 1071 -8.03 -36.19 -8.82
N LYS A 1072 -8.78 -35.39 -9.59
CA LYS A 1072 -9.13 -35.74 -10.98
C LYS A 1072 -7.89 -36.12 -11.78
N THR A 1073 -6.84 -35.31 -11.70
CA THR A 1073 -5.58 -35.54 -12.41
C THR A 1073 -4.87 -36.82 -11.93
N VAL A 1074 -4.83 -37.07 -10.62
CA VAL A 1074 -4.28 -38.32 -10.04
C VAL A 1074 -5.06 -39.54 -10.56
N LEU A 1075 -6.39 -39.49 -10.59
CA LEU A 1075 -7.23 -40.57 -11.10
C LEU A 1075 -7.01 -40.78 -12.60
N MET A 1076 -6.90 -39.72 -13.40
CA MET A 1076 -6.58 -39.81 -14.82
C MET A 1076 -5.21 -40.44 -15.08
N LEU A 1077 -4.20 -40.14 -14.25
CA LEU A 1077 -2.88 -40.78 -14.30
C LEU A 1077 -2.96 -42.27 -13.95
N ARG A 1078 -3.66 -42.60 -12.86
CA ARG A 1078 -3.88 -43.99 -12.38
C ARG A 1078 -4.57 -44.84 -13.45
N HIS A 1079 -5.64 -44.31 -14.05
CA HIS A 1079 -6.42 -44.99 -15.09
C HIS A 1079 -5.88 -44.77 -16.50
N ARG A 1080 -4.81 -43.99 -16.67
CA ARG A 1080 -4.16 -43.70 -17.95
C ARG A 1080 -5.14 -43.23 -19.01
N THR A 1081 -6.09 -42.37 -18.64
CA THR A 1081 -7.23 -41.98 -19.47
C THR A 1081 -7.50 -40.48 -19.30
N LEU A 1082 -7.69 -39.76 -20.42
CA LEU A 1082 -8.16 -38.37 -20.46
C LEU A 1082 -9.69 -38.36 -20.50
N VAL A 1083 -10.31 -37.49 -19.70
CA VAL A 1083 -11.77 -37.35 -19.59
C VAL A 1083 -12.25 -36.07 -20.29
N PRO A 1084 -13.49 -36.02 -20.79
CA PRO A 1084 -14.04 -34.83 -21.43
C PRO A 1084 -14.38 -33.74 -20.40
N THR A 1085 -14.37 -32.48 -20.84
CA THR A 1085 -14.90 -31.33 -20.11
C THR A 1085 -16.38 -31.14 -20.47
N PRO A 1086 -17.34 -31.35 -19.54
CA PRO A 1086 -18.77 -31.20 -19.84
C PRO A 1086 -19.13 -29.81 -20.35
N HIS A 1087 -20.23 -29.73 -21.11
CA HIS A 1087 -20.80 -28.51 -21.70
C HIS A 1087 -19.90 -27.75 -22.69
N LEU A 1088 -18.70 -28.25 -22.98
CA LEU A 1088 -17.85 -27.71 -24.03
C LEU A 1088 -18.29 -28.26 -25.40
N THR A 1089 -19.05 -27.45 -26.13
CA THR A 1089 -19.61 -27.75 -27.45
C THR A 1089 -18.87 -27.03 -28.57
N ARG A 1090 -18.52 -25.76 -28.34
CA ARG A 1090 -17.81 -24.92 -29.30
C ARG A 1090 -16.77 -24.10 -28.54
N PRO A 1091 -15.47 -24.18 -28.91
CA PRO A 1091 -14.45 -23.38 -28.25
C PRO A 1091 -14.75 -21.88 -28.32
N ASN A 1092 -14.45 -21.16 -27.24
CA ASN A 1092 -14.48 -19.70 -27.23
C ASN A 1092 -13.52 -19.16 -28.32
N PRO A 1093 -13.98 -18.29 -29.25
CA PRO A 1093 -13.16 -17.76 -30.33
C PRO A 1093 -11.98 -16.90 -29.87
N GLU A 1094 -11.98 -16.42 -28.63
CA GLU A 1094 -10.86 -15.66 -28.05
C GLU A 1094 -9.70 -16.56 -27.59
N LEU A 1095 -9.87 -17.90 -27.61
CA LEU A 1095 -8.81 -18.84 -27.22
C LEU A 1095 -7.82 -19.05 -28.37
N PRO A 1096 -6.50 -18.90 -28.15
CA PRO A 1096 -5.46 -19.09 -29.18
C PRO A 1096 -5.20 -20.59 -29.46
N LEU A 1097 -6.17 -21.27 -30.06
CA LEU A 1097 -6.10 -22.71 -30.38
C LEU A 1097 -5.36 -22.99 -31.68
N ASP A 1098 -5.52 -22.14 -32.69
CA ASP A 1098 -4.95 -22.35 -34.03
C ASP A 1098 -3.43 -22.21 -33.99
N GLY A 1099 -2.72 -23.29 -34.32
CA GLY A 1099 -1.25 -23.33 -34.33
C GLY A 1099 -0.58 -23.28 -32.94
N GLY A 1100 -1.35 -23.29 -31.85
CA GLY A 1100 -0.86 -23.27 -30.47
C GLY A 1100 -0.49 -24.65 -29.91
N PRO A 1101 0.19 -24.72 -28.74
CA PRO A 1101 0.58 -25.98 -28.10
C PRO A 1101 -0.60 -26.69 -27.40
N LEU A 1102 -1.67 -25.95 -27.12
CA LEU A 1102 -2.83 -26.38 -26.34
C LEU A 1102 -3.98 -26.88 -27.23
N ARG A 1103 -4.76 -27.81 -26.69
CA ARG A 1103 -6.06 -28.23 -27.24
C ARG A 1103 -7.03 -28.50 -26.10
N LEU A 1104 -8.33 -28.40 -26.34
CA LEU A 1104 -9.32 -28.67 -25.31
C LEU A 1104 -9.60 -30.16 -25.15
N ALA A 1105 -9.83 -30.61 -23.92
CA ALA A 1105 -10.19 -31.98 -23.59
C ALA A 1105 -11.70 -32.20 -23.79
N THR A 1106 -12.11 -32.58 -24.99
CA THR A 1106 -13.53 -32.74 -25.37
C THR A 1106 -14.01 -34.19 -25.40
N GLU A 1107 -13.12 -35.18 -25.32
CA GLU A 1107 -13.44 -36.60 -25.53
C GLU A 1107 -12.77 -37.50 -24.49
N LEU A 1108 -13.48 -38.57 -24.09
CA LEU A 1108 -12.91 -39.67 -23.31
C LEU A 1108 -11.96 -40.48 -24.19
N ARG A 1109 -10.69 -40.60 -23.79
CA ARG A 1109 -9.70 -41.37 -24.58
C ARG A 1109 -8.53 -41.88 -23.75
N PRO A 1110 -7.85 -42.96 -24.20
CA PRO A 1110 -6.60 -43.38 -23.59
C PRO A 1110 -5.56 -42.25 -23.56
N TRP A 1111 -4.95 -42.03 -22.40
CA TRP A 1111 -3.84 -41.09 -22.24
C TRP A 1111 -2.57 -41.75 -22.76
N SER A 1112 -2.32 -41.57 -24.06
CA SER A 1112 -1.17 -42.15 -24.74
C SER A 1112 0.03 -41.19 -24.70
N VAL A 1113 1.21 -41.74 -24.45
CA VAL A 1113 2.50 -41.04 -24.46
C VAL A 1113 3.49 -41.87 -25.29
N PRO A 1114 4.56 -41.28 -25.85
CA PRO A 1114 5.61 -42.05 -26.53
C PRO A 1114 6.17 -43.17 -25.65
N ASP A 1115 6.59 -44.28 -26.26
CA ASP A 1115 7.10 -45.43 -25.52
C ASP A 1115 8.26 -45.05 -24.60
N GLY A 1116 8.17 -45.44 -23.33
CA GLY A 1116 9.14 -45.12 -22.29
C GLY A 1116 9.01 -43.73 -21.66
N ALA A 1117 8.15 -42.84 -22.18
CA ALA A 1117 7.91 -41.53 -21.57
C ALA A 1117 6.88 -41.63 -20.41
N PRO A 1118 7.08 -40.93 -19.28
CA PRO A 1118 6.09 -40.86 -18.21
C PRO A 1118 4.91 -39.96 -18.60
N ARG A 1119 3.71 -40.29 -18.11
CA ARG A 1119 2.55 -39.39 -18.18
C ARG A 1119 2.75 -38.25 -17.20
N ARG A 1120 2.68 -37.01 -17.69
CA ARG A 1120 2.85 -35.80 -16.90
C ARG A 1120 1.70 -34.85 -17.13
N ALA A 1121 1.30 -34.19 -16.05
CA ALA A 1121 0.18 -33.27 -15.98
C ALA A 1121 0.56 -32.03 -15.18
N GLY A 1122 -0.02 -30.87 -15.53
CA GLY A 1122 -0.10 -29.70 -14.66
C GLY A 1122 -1.48 -29.59 -14.02
N VAL A 1123 -1.55 -28.90 -12.88
CA VAL A 1123 -2.78 -28.55 -12.15
C VAL A 1123 -2.66 -27.11 -11.69
#